data_AF-A0A0L6V9K9-F1
#
_entry.id   AF-A0A0L6V9K9-F1
#
_cell.length_a   1.000
_cell.length_b   1.000
_cell.length_c   1.000
_cell.angle_alpha   90.00
_cell.angle_beta   90.00
_cell.angle_gamma   90.00
#
_symmetry.space_group_name_H-M   'P 1'
#
loop_
_entity.id
_entity.type
_entity.pdbx_description
1 polymer ?
#
loop_
_entity_poly.entity_id
_entity_poly.type
_entity_poly.pdbx_seq_one_letter_code
_entity_poly.pdbx_strand_id
1 'polypeptide(L)'
;MIYKVPHSSMQGFTMVNQPQHASGLDPEAQEVQWQRFLGFHKQLVDPKKSFQDFLDVFGFPCSQFQVKKVEEHLDGVEKLSYRVESHGIISFDMVWCGLLNRNATFDSVQLLWDTDSDPDLEARISHLAFSLKYPTLSQGFPSTPHEQRVKALDSSTYQEAEALFVTTALTSDQKDEVAQWERFLELNPALVNPKESFKDLLDTFELEAVKKHLDNLQELCQTSKQPKLKFGITSDPSPISQLAFSQQHPRLSRDREPPYQQRIEALDSSTTEEAEALFPHQPKSETLQSEIVAEGYHRTYLNAKDIVFPILKTLQDYAGAWLPATHVAPYTALYERLLLAILHVVADFFDAQSTMPTSDRMEEWISHSFPQASQDGDPLFWLSVQNKMKTLPMTSENAALHLKDALDRMKSSTRFLEPTNLRLLLAIDEASQLLYSSALLYKETFFRIFRRTLAKIPSKNGVFSILADTTSRVTNFNPPAHLDRSHRPGKIGRKLFAPIYQIPTFDINVSDPPTTWQQLQSAFRLLRYGSPFFGVYTDVGQHKQNPDGIVQDLIHFALEKLLGSTELPTAASSLTDPQAIALLGSTIQPQLYGASHLNAELISSHAAQCMYIDPSRQILTSEYPSQITFSSAANQYLASDEAMLIRCIEVLTFTRRQGHIGPGDIGELVSRIILVRAMQETMKKNQPVGPQKPEDCIMPFGYSVRLSDFLHTLTGLDPKETNLGSIDPANKTKLLDQGQLFWNHFVCIEHTPNSEDLFSHLHRGAAVHCKPNQFGFDQLFPIYLKPTHQNQLNKKHITLCGIQVQNQKQTESLQIDSHKWTPEFAKIDLQEENPYLVLYFSLRAVEKQVIPIPTNSKITAAKAKRRASLAFYSLDAFPFLPEDLKKTLMKLIDAHPSILLLHDKSPAHTKDFVKKGSPLVFSAPNKKRKK
;
A
#
# COMPACT_ATOMS: atom_id res chain seq x y z
N MET A 1 10.25 -98.71 -2.43
CA MET A 1 9.85 -99.06 -1.05
C MET A 1 9.65 -97.76 -0.28
N ILE A 2 8.47 -97.55 0.33
CA ILE A 2 8.28 -97.53 1.79
C ILE A 2 9.05 -96.36 2.44
N TYR A 3 8.42 -95.19 2.55
CA TYR A 3 7.73 -94.71 3.77
C TYR A 3 8.65 -94.61 5.02
N LYS A 4 8.91 -93.38 5.46
CA LYS A 4 8.23 -92.87 6.66
C LYS A 4 8.17 -91.34 6.72
N VAL A 5 7.05 -90.88 7.25
CA VAL A 5 6.58 -89.49 7.40
C VAL A 5 6.08 -89.39 8.87
N PRO A 6 5.36 -88.33 9.31
CA PRO A 6 5.83 -87.14 10.01
C PRO A 6 5.40 -87.10 11.50
N HIS A 7 5.52 -85.93 12.14
CA HIS A 7 4.45 -85.11 12.76
C HIS A 7 5.11 -84.04 13.67
N SER A 8 4.56 -82.86 13.98
CA SER A 8 3.20 -82.24 13.88
C SER A 8 3.38 -80.69 13.90
N SER A 9 2.43 -79.78 13.65
CA SER A 9 1.06 -79.69 13.09
C SER A 9 0.77 -78.17 12.94
N MET A 10 0.47 -77.53 11.79
CA MET A 10 -0.66 -77.62 10.84
C MET A 10 -2.03 -77.07 11.31
N GLN A 11 -2.46 -75.94 10.72
CA GLN A 11 -3.84 -75.46 10.38
C GLN A 11 -3.72 -73.94 10.02
N GLY A 12 -4.41 -73.33 9.04
CA GLY A 12 -5.28 -73.78 7.94
C GLY A 12 -5.54 -72.60 6.96
N PHE A 13 -5.92 -72.87 5.71
CA PHE A 13 -6.07 -71.86 4.63
C PHE A 13 -7.48 -71.21 4.58
N THR A 14 -7.58 -69.88 4.40
CA THR A 14 -8.28 -69.24 3.25
C THR A 14 -8.05 -67.71 3.10
N MET A 15 -8.27 -67.21 1.88
CA MET A 15 -7.92 -65.91 1.27
C MET A 15 -8.24 -64.58 2.00
N VAL A 16 -7.40 -63.54 1.77
CA VAL A 16 -7.82 -62.15 1.41
C VAL A 16 -6.79 -61.48 0.45
N ASN A 17 -7.29 -60.92 -0.65
CA ASN A 17 -6.80 -59.89 -1.62
C ASN A 17 -5.34 -59.36 -1.67
N GLN A 18 -4.81 -59.23 -2.90
CA GLN A 18 -3.83 -58.20 -3.31
C GLN A 18 -4.51 -56.82 -3.51
N PRO A 19 -3.75 -55.71 -3.59
CA PRO A 19 -3.39 -55.20 -4.92
C PRO A 19 -1.90 -54.86 -5.10
N GLN A 20 -1.51 -54.85 -6.37
CA GLN A 20 -0.17 -54.63 -6.90
C GLN A 20 0.39 -53.23 -6.62
N HIS A 21 1.66 -53.15 -6.21
CA HIS A 21 2.54 -52.03 -6.53
C HIS A 21 3.52 -52.46 -7.62
N ALA A 22 3.34 -51.95 -8.84
CA ALA A 22 4.30 -52.11 -9.93
C ALA A 22 4.97 -50.76 -10.18
N SER A 23 6.14 -50.54 -9.59
CA SER A 23 7.02 -49.41 -9.91
C SER A 23 7.79 -49.71 -11.20
N GLY A 24 7.76 -48.77 -12.15
CA GLY A 24 8.45 -48.90 -13.45
C GLY A 24 9.95 -48.65 -13.35
N LEU A 25 10.68 -49.59 -12.75
CA LEU A 25 12.14 -49.68 -12.77
C LEU A 25 12.59 -50.81 -13.70
N ASP A 26 13.82 -50.72 -14.20
CA ASP A 26 14.54 -51.87 -14.76
C ASP A 26 15.39 -52.50 -13.64
N PRO A 27 14.93 -53.59 -13.00
CA PRO A 27 15.63 -54.17 -11.87
C PRO A 27 16.99 -54.79 -12.23
N GLU A 28 17.22 -55.18 -13.49
CA GLU A 28 18.52 -55.71 -13.91
C GLU A 28 19.58 -54.60 -13.95
N ALA A 29 19.24 -53.42 -14.48
CA ALA A 29 20.16 -52.28 -14.54
C ALA A 29 20.55 -51.76 -13.14
N GLN A 30 19.61 -51.71 -12.20
CA GLN A 30 19.89 -51.30 -10.82
C GLN A 30 20.75 -52.34 -10.07
N GLU A 31 20.48 -53.64 -10.25
CA GLU A 31 21.29 -54.71 -9.67
C GLU A 31 22.73 -54.71 -10.22
N VAL A 32 22.92 -54.45 -11.52
CA VAL A 32 24.26 -54.30 -12.13
C VAL A 32 25.06 -53.16 -11.48
N GLN A 33 24.47 -51.97 -11.30
CA GLN A 33 25.18 -50.87 -10.63
C GLN A 33 25.36 -51.12 -9.13
N TRP A 34 24.46 -51.86 -8.48
CA TRP A 34 24.64 -52.30 -7.08
C TRP A 34 25.84 -53.24 -6.92
N GLN A 35 26.01 -54.22 -7.83
CA GLN A 35 27.18 -55.09 -7.83
C GLN A 35 28.48 -54.33 -8.13
N ARG A 36 28.47 -53.34 -9.05
CA ARG A 36 29.60 -52.42 -9.27
C ARG A 36 29.91 -51.56 -8.04
N PHE A 37 28.88 -51.04 -7.37
CA PHE A 37 29.02 -50.26 -6.13
C PHE A 37 29.67 -51.11 -5.03
N LEU A 38 29.17 -52.32 -4.80
CA LEU A 38 29.78 -53.30 -3.89
C LEU A 38 31.24 -53.59 -4.26
N GLY A 39 31.63 -53.54 -5.55
CA GLY A 39 33.01 -53.73 -5.99
C GLY A 39 34.05 -52.89 -5.23
N PHE A 40 33.73 -51.62 -4.97
CA PHE A 40 34.62 -50.62 -4.34
C PHE A 40 34.24 -50.25 -2.89
N HIS A 41 33.03 -50.63 -2.44
CA HIS A 41 32.45 -50.16 -1.17
C HIS A 41 32.18 -51.27 -0.14
N LYS A 42 32.85 -52.43 -0.29
CA LYS A 42 32.69 -53.63 0.57
C LYS A 42 32.89 -53.35 2.06
N GLN A 43 33.71 -52.35 2.38
CA GLN A 43 34.12 -52.01 3.75
C GLN A 43 33.35 -50.81 4.33
N LEU A 44 32.29 -50.31 3.66
CA LEU A 44 31.39 -49.33 4.29
C LEU A 44 30.61 -49.96 5.45
N VAL A 45 30.30 -49.15 6.47
CA VAL A 45 29.53 -49.61 7.66
C VAL A 45 28.12 -50.09 7.28
N ASP A 46 27.48 -49.44 6.32
CA ASP A 46 26.23 -49.91 5.70
C ASP A 46 26.24 -49.58 4.19
N PRO A 47 26.81 -50.45 3.33
CA PRO A 47 26.93 -50.18 1.90
C PRO A 47 25.54 -50.07 1.24
N LYS A 48 24.54 -50.80 1.73
CA LYS A 48 23.20 -50.84 1.15
C LYS A 48 22.45 -49.54 1.41
N LYS A 49 22.53 -49.03 2.64
CA LYS A 49 22.00 -47.70 2.97
C LYS A 49 22.74 -46.61 2.20
N SER A 50 24.07 -46.61 2.16
CA SER A 50 24.83 -45.59 1.42
C SER A 50 24.47 -45.55 -0.08
N PHE A 51 24.25 -46.71 -0.70
CA PHE A 51 23.78 -46.80 -2.09
C PHE A 51 22.35 -46.29 -2.26
N GLN A 52 21.45 -46.61 -1.33
CA GLN A 52 20.06 -46.14 -1.36
C GLN A 52 19.95 -44.63 -1.10
N ASP A 53 20.66 -44.08 -0.11
CA ASP A 53 20.69 -42.65 0.20
C ASP A 53 21.24 -41.84 -1.00
N PHE A 54 22.24 -42.37 -1.71
CA PHE A 54 22.77 -41.77 -2.94
C PHE A 54 21.77 -41.85 -4.12
N LEU A 55 21.08 -42.99 -4.28
CA LEU A 55 20.02 -43.17 -5.26
C LEU A 55 18.80 -42.27 -5.02
N ASP A 56 18.36 -42.14 -3.77
CA ASP A 56 17.16 -41.37 -3.40
C ASP A 56 17.39 -39.85 -3.58
N VAL A 57 18.60 -39.37 -3.35
CA VAL A 57 18.95 -37.95 -3.54
C VAL A 57 19.21 -37.62 -5.01
N PHE A 58 20.00 -38.41 -5.73
CA PHE A 58 20.33 -38.11 -7.13
C PHE A 58 19.33 -38.68 -8.17
N GLY A 59 18.39 -39.53 -7.74
CA GLY A 59 17.35 -40.14 -8.57
C GLY A 59 16.03 -39.37 -8.58
N PHE A 60 15.82 -38.52 -9.58
CA PHE A 60 14.50 -37.95 -9.87
C PHE A 60 13.55 -39.01 -10.51
N PRO A 61 12.21 -38.83 -10.46
CA PRO A 61 11.23 -39.85 -10.85
C PRO A 61 11.02 -39.95 -12.38
N CYS A 62 12.09 -40.27 -13.12
CA CYS A 62 12.04 -40.59 -14.54
C CYS A 62 13.03 -41.72 -14.85
N SER A 63 12.49 -42.89 -15.22
CA SER A 63 13.17 -44.19 -15.14
C SER A 63 14.40 -44.39 -16.03
N GLN A 64 14.64 -43.53 -17.03
CA GLN A 64 15.84 -43.60 -17.88
C GLN A 64 17.03 -42.74 -17.41
N PHE A 65 16.84 -41.80 -16.48
CA PHE A 65 17.92 -40.92 -16.01
C PHE A 65 18.52 -41.32 -14.65
N GLN A 66 17.87 -42.23 -13.92
CA GLN A 66 18.26 -42.63 -12.56
C GLN A 66 19.60 -43.38 -12.52
N VAL A 67 19.79 -44.35 -13.41
CA VAL A 67 21.01 -45.19 -13.46
C VAL A 67 22.24 -44.38 -13.88
N LYS A 68 22.07 -43.40 -14.78
CA LYS A 68 23.18 -42.71 -15.46
C LYS A 68 24.08 -41.90 -14.54
N LYS A 69 23.55 -41.22 -13.52
CA LYS A 69 24.39 -40.46 -12.57
C LYS A 69 25.18 -41.36 -11.62
N VAL A 70 24.61 -42.51 -11.25
CA VAL A 70 25.28 -43.53 -10.44
C VAL A 70 26.39 -44.19 -11.25
N GLU A 71 26.12 -44.48 -12.52
CA GLU A 71 27.11 -44.95 -13.48
C GLU A 71 28.24 -43.93 -13.70
N GLU A 72 27.95 -42.66 -13.94
CA GLU A 72 28.96 -41.58 -14.08
C GLU A 72 29.84 -41.42 -12.81
N HIS A 73 29.26 -41.61 -11.61
CA HIS A 73 30.00 -41.60 -10.36
C HIS A 73 30.88 -42.85 -10.19
N LEU A 74 30.34 -44.04 -10.46
CA LEU A 74 31.07 -45.31 -10.36
C LEU A 74 32.21 -45.41 -11.38
N ASP A 75 31.98 -44.96 -12.62
CA ASP A 75 33.02 -44.74 -13.62
C ASP A 75 34.11 -43.77 -13.13
N GLY A 76 33.72 -42.80 -12.29
CA GLY A 76 34.62 -41.87 -11.63
C GLY A 76 35.55 -42.56 -10.63
N VAL A 77 34.97 -43.40 -9.76
CA VAL A 77 35.68 -44.19 -8.73
C VAL A 77 36.53 -45.30 -9.34
N GLU A 78 36.05 -45.98 -10.38
CA GLU A 78 36.80 -47.01 -11.12
C GLU A 78 38.01 -46.42 -11.86
N LYS A 79 37.84 -45.26 -12.52
CA LYS A 79 38.98 -44.50 -13.09
C LYS A 79 39.92 -43.94 -12.02
N LEU A 80 39.45 -43.76 -10.79
CA LEU A 80 40.30 -43.35 -9.67
C LEU A 80 41.14 -44.54 -9.18
N SER A 81 40.55 -45.70 -8.94
CA SER A 81 41.28 -46.89 -8.45
C SER A 81 42.43 -47.26 -9.39
N TYR A 82 42.20 -47.29 -10.70
CA TYR A 82 43.28 -47.53 -11.68
C TYR A 82 44.39 -46.47 -11.72
N ARG A 83 44.16 -45.26 -11.19
CA ARG A 83 45.16 -44.17 -11.16
C ARG A 83 46.01 -44.17 -9.89
N VAL A 84 45.47 -44.62 -8.76
CA VAL A 84 46.22 -44.71 -7.48
C VAL A 84 46.76 -46.12 -7.18
N GLU A 85 46.22 -47.19 -7.79
CA GLU A 85 46.79 -48.54 -7.65
C GLU A 85 48.09 -48.72 -8.47
N SER A 86 49.23 -48.40 -7.84
CA SER A 86 50.54 -48.82 -8.36
C SER A 86 51.56 -49.27 -7.28
N HIS A 87 51.29 -49.11 -5.98
CA HIS A 87 52.29 -49.35 -4.91
C HIS A 87 51.81 -50.18 -3.68
N GLY A 88 51.10 -51.28 -3.94
CA GLY A 88 51.51 -52.59 -3.38
C GLY A 88 51.35 -52.98 -1.91
N ILE A 89 50.79 -52.18 -0.98
CA ILE A 89 50.65 -52.60 0.45
C ILE A 89 49.23 -52.49 1.04
N ILE A 90 48.38 -51.56 0.59
CA ILE A 90 47.00 -51.40 1.10
C ILE A 90 46.03 -51.37 -0.08
N SER A 91 44.88 -52.04 0.01
CA SER A 91 43.90 -52.10 -1.08
C SER A 91 43.09 -50.80 -1.19
N PHE A 92 42.70 -50.44 -2.43
CA PHE A 92 41.96 -49.21 -2.72
C PHE A 92 40.68 -49.07 -1.88
N ASP A 93 39.91 -50.15 -1.74
CA ASP A 93 38.65 -50.17 -1.00
C ASP A 93 38.84 -49.91 0.51
N MET A 94 39.99 -50.28 1.07
CA MET A 94 40.30 -50.05 2.49
C MET A 94 40.56 -48.57 2.78
N VAL A 95 41.33 -47.89 1.94
CA VAL A 95 41.61 -46.44 2.07
C VAL A 95 40.36 -45.62 1.74
N TRP A 96 39.68 -45.97 0.64
CA TRP A 96 38.46 -45.28 0.17
C TRP A 96 37.31 -45.39 1.17
N CYS A 97 36.99 -46.60 1.65
CA CYS A 97 35.97 -46.77 2.69
C CYS A 97 36.43 -46.19 4.04
N GLY A 98 37.72 -46.15 4.33
CA GLY A 98 38.29 -45.49 5.51
C GLY A 98 37.87 -44.01 5.58
N LEU A 99 38.06 -43.27 4.48
CA LEU A 99 37.63 -41.86 4.36
C LEU A 99 36.11 -41.71 4.48
N LEU A 100 35.34 -42.57 3.79
CA LEU A 100 33.87 -42.50 3.78
C LEU A 100 33.26 -42.82 5.16
N ASN A 101 33.84 -43.78 5.89
CA ASN A 101 33.39 -44.17 7.25
C ASN A 101 33.85 -43.21 8.37
N ARG A 102 34.65 -42.17 8.07
CA ARG A 102 35.37 -41.31 9.06
C ARG A 102 36.45 -42.04 9.87
N ASN A 103 36.95 -43.17 9.38
CA ASN A 103 38.07 -43.89 10.01
C ASN A 103 39.44 -43.37 9.56
N ALA A 104 39.48 -42.52 8.53
CA ALA A 104 40.66 -41.82 8.04
C ALA A 104 40.30 -40.39 7.62
N THR A 105 41.25 -39.46 7.73
CA THR A 105 41.15 -38.09 7.20
C THR A 105 41.60 -38.02 5.75
N PHE A 106 41.34 -36.91 5.07
CA PHE A 106 41.82 -36.65 3.72
C PHE A 106 43.36 -36.63 3.65
N ASP A 107 44.04 -36.01 4.62
CA ASP A 107 45.50 -36.06 4.78
C ASP A 107 46.04 -37.50 4.83
N SER A 108 45.28 -38.42 5.46
CA SER A 108 45.64 -39.84 5.49
C SER A 108 45.55 -40.49 4.10
N VAL A 109 44.62 -40.04 3.26
CA VAL A 109 44.49 -40.50 1.87
C VAL A 109 45.60 -39.92 1.00
N GLN A 110 45.94 -38.64 1.17
CA GLN A 110 47.05 -38.00 0.46
C GLN A 110 48.38 -38.72 0.71
N LEU A 111 48.68 -39.02 1.98
CA LEU A 111 49.88 -39.75 2.38
C LEU A 111 49.92 -41.21 1.88
N LEU A 112 48.77 -41.90 1.84
CA LEU A 112 48.70 -43.31 1.43
C LEU A 112 48.65 -43.52 -0.08
N TRP A 113 48.21 -42.53 -0.85
CA TRP A 113 48.15 -42.56 -2.32
C TRP A 113 49.14 -41.61 -3.02
N ASP A 114 50.01 -40.94 -2.26
CA ASP A 114 51.06 -40.01 -2.74
C ASP A 114 50.51 -38.92 -3.69
N THR A 115 49.41 -38.26 -3.28
CA THR A 115 48.68 -37.31 -4.14
C THR A 115 49.10 -35.85 -3.98
N ASP A 116 49.96 -35.52 -3.01
CA ASP A 116 50.39 -34.15 -2.64
C ASP A 116 50.93 -33.32 -3.83
N SER A 117 51.30 -33.98 -4.93
CA SER A 117 51.84 -33.36 -6.15
C SER A 117 50.86 -33.28 -7.34
N ASP A 118 49.60 -33.69 -7.17
CA ASP A 118 48.56 -33.73 -8.22
C ASP A 118 47.23 -33.10 -7.76
N PRO A 119 47.10 -31.75 -7.76
CA PRO A 119 45.91 -31.06 -7.26
C PRO A 119 44.61 -31.39 -8.01
N ASP A 120 44.70 -31.77 -9.29
CA ASP A 120 43.54 -32.18 -10.09
C ASP A 120 43.01 -33.56 -9.65
N LEU A 121 43.92 -34.47 -9.26
CA LEU A 121 43.55 -35.75 -8.65
C LEU A 121 42.87 -35.54 -7.29
N GLU A 122 43.42 -34.68 -6.43
CA GLU A 122 42.86 -34.37 -5.12
C GLU A 122 41.50 -33.66 -5.20
N ALA A 123 41.34 -32.73 -6.13
CA ALA A 123 40.06 -32.13 -6.46
C ALA A 123 39.02 -33.20 -6.84
N ARG A 124 39.42 -34.22 -7.60
CA ARG A 124 38.54 -35.31 -8.04
C ARG A 124 38.22 -36.31 -6.94
N ILE A 125 39.19 -36.67 -6.10
CA ILE A 125 39.00 -37.53 -4.91
C ILE A 125 38.00 -36.86 -3.96
N SER A 126 38.22 -35.59 -3.58
CA SER A 126 37.33 -34.91 -2.63
C SER A 126 35.93 -34.67 -3.20
N HIS A 127 35.78 -34.50 -4.52
CA HIS A 127 34.47 -34.37 -5.15
C HIS A 127 33.67 -35.68 -5.10
N LEU A 128 34.29 -36.79 -5.53
CA LEU A 128 33.65 -38.11 -5.50
C LEU A 128 33.30 -38.51 -4.07
N ALA A 129 34.25 -38.43 -3.13
CA ALA A 129 34.01 -38.80 -1.73
C ALA A 129 32.91 -37.94 -1.08
N PHE A 130 32.89 -36.62 -1.32
CA PHE A 130 31.88 -35.72 -0.77
C PHE A 130 30.48 -36.03 -1.34
N SER A 131 30.38 -36.32 -2.65
CA SER A 131 29.10 -36.65 -3.28
C SER A 131 28.47 -37.93 -2.75
N LEU A 132 29.28 -38.92 -2.35
CA LEU A 132 28.78 -40.18 -1.79
C LEU A 132 28.55 -40.12 -0.27
N LYS A 133 29.43 -39.45 0.48
CA LYS A 133 29.33 -39.32 1.96
C LYS A 133 28.21 -38.36 2.38
N TYR A 134 27.96 -37.31 1.60
CA TYR A 134 26.94 -36.30 1.87
C TYR A 134 26.13 -35.96 0.61
N PRO A 135 25.27 -36.87 0.12
CA PRO A 135 24.54 -36.69 -1.14
C PRO A 135 23.68 -35.42 -1.15
N THR A 136 22.98 -35.13 -0.05
CA THR A 136 22.12 -33.96 0.15
C THR A 136 22.91 -32.65 0.05
N LEU A 137 24.01 -32.53 0.79
CA LEU A 137 24.89 -31.35 0.76
C LEU A 137 25.54 -31.19 -0.63
N SER A 138 25.95 -32.29 -1.27
CA SER A 138 26.53 -32.24 -2.62
C SER A 138 25.51 -31.90 -3.71
N GLN A 139 24.22 -32.18 -3.51
CA GLN A 139 23.15 -31.74 -4.39
C GLN A 139 22.81 -30.26 -4.18
N GLY A 140 22.73 -29.83 -2.91
CA GLY A 140 22.43 -28.43 -2.55
C GLY A 140 23.56 -27.45 -2.92
N PHE A 141 24.81 -27.90 -2.83
CA PHE A 141 26.01 -27.09 -3.08
C PHE A 141 26.92 -27.73 -4.14
N PRO A 142 26.51 -27.76 -5.43
CA PRO A 142 27.23 -28.48 -6.49
C PRO A 142 28.57 -27.84 -6.88
N SER A 143 28.84 -26.60 -6.45
CA SER A 143 30.05 -25.82 -6.78
C SER A 143 31.01 -25.63 -5.59
N THR A 144 30.87 -26.41 -4.51
CA THR A 144 31.72 -26.32 -3.32
C THR A 144 33.21 -26.46 -3.65
N PRO A 145 34.09 -25.53 -3.22
CA PRO A 145 35.55 -25.63 -3.42
C PRO A 145 36.19 -26.86 -2.77
N HIS A 146 37.32 -27.34 -3.31
CA HIS A 146 38.01 -28.54 -2.81
C HIS A 146 38.29 -28.48 -1.30
N GLU A 147 38.88 -27.39 -0.79
CA GLU A 147 39.21 -27.23 0.64
C GLU A 147 37.98 -27.36 1.56
N GLN A 148 36.82 -26.87 1.13
CA GLN A 148 35.58 -26.93 1.92
C GLN A 148 34.96 -28.32 1.87
N ARG A 149 35.13 -29.07 0.76
CA ARG A 149 34.79 -30.51 0.71
C ARG A 149 35.68 -31.32 1.65
N VAL A 150 36.99 -31.05 1.68
CA VAL A 150 37.94 -31.73 2.59
C VAL A 150 37.56 -31.51 4.06
N LYS A 151 37.35 -30.25 4.48
CA LYS A 151 36.89 -29.94 5.85
C LYS A 151 35.59 -30.65 6.24
N ALA A 152 34.64 -30.79 5.31
CA ALA A 152 33.40 -31.53 5.53
C ALA A 152 33.60 -33.06 5.58
N LEU A 153 34.50 -33.60 4.75
CA LEU A 153 34.88 -35.01 4.77
C LEU A 153 35.56 -35.42 6.08
N ASP A 154 36.41 -34.54 6.63
CA ASP A 154 37.15 -34.76 7.89
C ASP A 154 36.34 -34.39 9.15
N SER A 155 35.16 -33.80 8.99
CA SER A 155 34.24 -33.52 10.10
C SER A 155 33.80 -34.80 10.80
N SER A 156 33.79 -34.79 12.14
CA SER A 156 33.52 -35.96 12.96
C SER A 156 32.03 -36.32 13.00
N THR A 157 31.16 -35.32 12.88
CA THR A 157 29.70 -35.47 12.81
C THR A 157 29.12 -34.96 11.48
N TYR A 158 27.88 -35.35 11.15
CA TYR A 158 27.18 -34.80 9.97
C TYR A 158 26.83 -33.33 10.21
N GLN A 159 26.49 -32.99 11.45
CA GLN A 159 26.13 -31.65 11.91
C GLN A 159 27.30 -30.66 11.78
N GLU A 160 28.53 -31.08 12.10
CA GLU A 160 29.75 -30.30 11.81
C GLU A 160 29.93 -30.06 10.30
N ALA A 161 29.78 -31.11 9.49
CA ALA A 161 29.91 -31.00 8.04
C ALA A 161 28.84 -30.05 7.44
N GLU A 162 27.61 -30.10 7.94
CA GLU A 162 26.49 -29.25 7.52
C GLU A 162 26.67 -27.78 7.95
N ALA A 163 27.18 -27.53 9.17
CA ALA A 163 27.44 -26.18 9.68
C ALA A 163 28.43 -25.37 8.80
N LEU A 164 29.37 -26.04 8.14
CA LEU A 164 30.30 -25.45 7.17
C LEU A 164 29.61 -24.87 5.91
N PHE A 165 28.36 -25.25 5.65
CA PHE A 165 27.57 -24.76 4.51
C PHE A 165 26.46 -23.80 4.92
N VAL A 166 25.93 -23.92 6.15
CA VAL A 166 24.87 -23.05 6.67
C VAL A 166 25.35 -21.60 6.88
N THR A 167 26.61 -21.38 7.27
CA THR A 167 27.14 -20.05 7.62
C THR A 167 27.48 -19.13 6.44
N THR A 168 27.58 -19.64 5.21
CA THR A 168 27.98 -18.85 4.03
C THR A 168 26.83 -18.32 3.19
N ALA A 169 25.58 -18.69 3.51
CA ALA A 169 24.39 -18.34 2.73
C ALA A 169 23.45 -17.29 3.39
N LEU A 170 23.81 -16.74 4.55
CA LEU A 170 22.92 -15.89 5.35
C LEU A 170 23.01 -14.40 4.99
N THR A 171 21.85 -13.73 4.93
CA THR A 171 21.71 -12.26 4.81
C THR A 171 22.20 -11.54 6.07
N SER A 172 22.23 -10.20 6.07
CA SER A 172 22.58 -9.42 7.28
C SER A 172 21.65 -9.77 8.44
N ASP A 173 20.34 -9.71 8.18
CA ASP A 173 19.29 -9.95 9.17
C ASP A 173 19.36 -11.37 9.76
N GLN A 174 19.70 -12.36 8.93
CA GLN A 174 19.89 -13.75 9.37
C GLN A 174 21.17 -13.96 10.21
N LYS A 175 22.19 -13.10 10.07
CA LYS A 175 23.36 -13.11 10.97
C LYS A 175 23.02 -12.49 12.32
N ASP A 176 22.22 -11.41 12.31
CA ASP A 176 21.75 -10.78 13.54
C ASP A 176 20.76 -11.68 14.31
N GLU A 177 19.92 -12.45 13.60
CA GLU A 177 19.06 -13.51 14.15
C GLU A 177 19.88 -14.60 14.87
N VAL A 178 20.92 -15.14 14.22
CA VAL A 178 21.83 -16.13 14.82
C VAL A 178 22.57 -15.55 16.03
N ALA A 179 23.01 -14.28 15.98
CA ALA A 179 23.65 -13.62 17.11
C ALA A 179 22.67 -13.38 18.29
N GLN A 180 21.39 -13.09 18.03
CA GLN A 180 20.38 -13.00 19.08
C GLN A 180 20.01 -14.39 19.65
N TRP A 181 20.03 -15.43 18.83
CA TRP A 181 19.84 -16.82 19.28
C TRP A 181 20.96 -17.26 20.25
N GLU A 182 22.22 -16.96 19.92
CA GLU A 182 23.35 -17.22 20.80
C GLU A 182 23.23 -16.43 22.12
N ARG A 183 22.90 -15.13 22.08
CA ARG A 183 22.60 -14.33 23.30
C ARG A 183 21.46 -14.91 24.13
N PHE A 184 20.39 -15.39 23.48
CA PHE A 184 19.24 -15.97 24.18
C PHE A 184 19.64 -17.23 24.94
N LEU A 185 20.49 -18.09 24.37
CA LEU A 185 21.05 -19.26 25.04
C LEU A 185 21.94 -18.89 26.23
N GLU A 186 22.82 -17.88 26.08
CA GLU A 186 23.68 -17.42 27.18
C GLU A 186 22.90 -16.86 28.37
N LEU A 187 21.78 -16.18 28.10
CA LEU A 187 20.90 -15.60 29.13
C LEU A 187 19.95 -16.63 29.75
N ASN A 188 19.65 -17.74 29.05
CA ASN A 188 18.69 -18.76 29.48
C ASN A 188 19.26 -20.21 29.52
N PRO A 189 20.42 -20.46 30.17
CA PRO A 189 21.13 -21.73 30.08
C PRO A 189 20.43 -22.93 30.75
N ALA A 190 19.38 -22.70 31.53
CA ALA A 190 18.60 -23.73 32.24
C ALA A 190 17.18 -23.95 31.64
N LEU A 191 16.86 -23.31 30.52
CA LEU A 191 15.55 -23.42 29.88
C LEU A 191 15.41 -24.78 29.17
N VAL A 192 14.27 -25.44 29.31
CA VAL A 192 14.09 -26.84 28.86
C VAL A 192 13.98 -26.96 27.34
N ASN A 193 13.26 -26.05 26.67
CA ASN A 193 13.07 -26.03 25.21
C ASN A 193 13.49 -24.68 24.58
N PRO A 194 14.76 -24.25 24.69
CA PRO A 194 15.15 -22.88 24.34
C PRO A 194 14.91 -22.55 22.87
N LYS A 195 15.05 -23.54 21.97
CA LYS A 195 14.84 -23.37 20.53
C LYS A 195 13.38 -23.09 20.15
N GLU A 196 12.44 -23.67 20.89
CA GLU A 196 11.01 -23.40 20.68
C GLU A 196 10.62 -22.06 21.29
N SER A 197 11.12 -21.73 22.49
CA SER A 197 10.85 -20.45 23.15
C SER A 197 11.42 -19.25 22.37
N PHE A 198 12.67 -19.32 21.89
CA PHE A 198 13.24 -18.25 21.05
C PHE A 198 12.49 -18.11 19.73
N LYS A 199 12.08 -19.24 19.13
CA LYS A 199 11.30 -19.20 17.90
C LYS A 199 9.91 -18.60 18.11
N ASP A 200 9.18 -18.95 19.18
CA ASP A 200 7.87 -18.36 19.44
C ASP A 200 7.97 -16.87 19.80
N LEU A 201 9.05 -16.45 20.47
CA LEU A 201 9.41 -15.03 20.63
C LEU A 201 9.61 -14.32 19.28
N LEU A 202 10.40 -14.89 18.36
CA LEU A 202 10.73 -14.30 17.06
C LEU A 202 9.58 -14.36 16.04
N ASP A 203 8.77 -15.43 16.07
CA ASP A 203 7.54 -15.55 15.27
C ASP A 203 6.43 -14.60 15.79
N THR A 204 6.51 -14.18 17.06
CA THR A 204 5.54 -13.26 17.69
C THR A 204 5.96 -11.79 17.62
N PHE A 205 7.25 -11.50 17.80
CA PHE A 205 7.85 -10.15 17.87
C PHE A 205 8.98 -9.98 16.85
N GLU A 206 9.08 -8.79 16.24
CA GLU A 206 10.17 -8.48 15.31
C GLU A 206 11.57 -8.55 15.95
N LEU A 207 12.60 -8.85 15.15
CA LEU A 207 13.97 -9.11 15.62
C LEU A 207 14.55 -7.98 16.50
N GLU A 208 14.25 -6.71 16.21
CA GLU A 208 14.72 -5.57 17.00
C GLU A 208 14.00 -5.49 18.37
N ALA A 209 12.75 -5.96 18.46
CA ALA A 209 12.03 -6.08 19.74
C ALA A 209 12.54 -7.27 20.57
N VAL A 210 12.88 -8.39 19.94
CA VAL A 210 13.55 -9.53 20.59
C VAL A 210 14.92 -9.10 21.15
N LYS A 211 15.72 -8.38 20.35
CA LYS A 211 16.99 -7.80 20.76
C LYS A 211 16.84 -6.84 21.95
N LYS A 212 15.86 -5.93 21.93
CA LYS A 212 15.55 -5.05 23.07
C LYS A 212 15.12 -5.82 24.33
N HIS A 213 14.37 -6.91 24.18
CA HIS A 213 14.02 -7.81 25.29
C HIS A 213 15.28 -8.49 25.88
N LEU A 214 16.20 -8.97 25.04
CA LEU A 214 17.49 -9.53 25.47
C LEU A 214 18.40 -8.48 26.13
N ASP A 215 18.41 -7.23 25.65
CA ASP A 215 19.14 -6.11 26.25
C ASP A 215 18.65 -5.87 27.69
N ASN A 216 17.33 -5.80 27.90
CA ASN A 216 16.71 -5.61 29.21
C ASN A 216 17.00 -6.80 30.17
N LEU A 217 16.94 -8.04 29.69
CA LEU A 217 17.33 -9.22 30.47
C LEU A 217 18.80 -9.16 30.87
N GLN A 218 19.68 -8.76 29.95
CA GLN A 218 21.11 -8.64 30.21
C GLN A 218 21.43 -7.54 31.23
N GLU A 219 20.71 -6.41 31.21
CA GLU A 219 20.81 -5.33 32.21
C GLU A 219 20.40 -5.82 33.62
N LEU A 220 19.32 -6.61 33.73
CA LEU A 220 18.92 -7.28 34.97
C LEU A 220 19.99 -8.28 35.46
N CYS A 221 20.56 -9.10 34.57
CA CYS A 221 21.64 -10.02 34.91
C CYS A 221 22.93 -9.31 35.34
N GLN A 222 23.19 -8.08 34.88
CA GLN A 222 24.34 -7.26 35.29
C GLN A 222 24.11 -6.59 36.66
N THR A 223 22.94 -6.02 36.89
CA THR A 223 22.58 -5.42 38.19
C THR A 223 22.52 -6.45 39.31
N SER A 224 22.09 -7.69 39.02
CA SER A 224 22.11 -8.82 39.95
C SER A 224 23.52 -9.23 40.43
N LYS A 225 24.58 -8.94 39.66
CA LYS A 225 25.96 -9.40 39.95
C LYS A 225 26.76 -8.51 40.90
N GLN A 226 26.20 -7.42 41.46
CA GLN A 226 26.92 -6.55 42.40
C GLN A 226 26.91 -7.07 43.84
N PRO A 227 28.08 -7.39 44.45
CA PRO A 227 28.14 -7.93 45.80
C PRO A 227 28.13 -6.79 46.85
N LYS A 228 26.95 -6.18 47.07
CA LYS A 228 26.47 -5.51 48.31
C LYS A 228 25.42 -4.43 47.97
N LEU A 229 24.15 -4.80 47.99
CA LEU A 229 23.14 -3.96 48.64
C LEU A 229 22.24 -4.85 49.49
N LYS A 230 21.85 -4.36 50.67
CA LYS A 230 20.86 -5.05 51.52
C LYS A 230 19.53 -5.08 50.77
N PHE A 231 18.76 -6.16 50.93
CA PHE A 231 17.34 -6.18 50.58
C PHE A 231 16.65 -4.96 51.23
N GLY A 232 16.36 -3.96 50.40
CA GLY A 232 15.87 -2.66 50.78
C GLY A 232 14.93 -2.18 49.70
N ILE A 233 13.65 -2.48 49.90
CA ILE A 233 12.48 -2.14 49.09
C ILE A 233 12.70 -0.83 48.30
N THR A 234 13.02 -0.91 46.99
CA THR A 234 12.91 0.16 45.97
C THR A 234 13.41 -0.29 44.59
N SER A 235 12.95 -1.46 44.14
CA SER A 235 12.86 -1.76 42.72
C SER A 235 11.46 -2.28 42.48
N ASP A 236 10.68 -1.59 41.66
CA ASP A 236 9.38 -2.08 41.22
C ASP A 236 9.56 -3.48 40.61
N PRO A 237 8.88 -4.54 41.08
CA PRO A 237 8.96 -5.87 40.46
C PRO A 237 8.20 -5.95 39.12
N SER A 238 7.48 -4.89 38.73
CA SER A 238 6.76 -4.80 37.46
C SER A 238 7.62 -5.12 36.23
N PRO A 239 8.84 -4.57 36.02
CA PRO A 239 9.64 -4.87 34.83
C PRO A 239 10.12 -6.33 34.78
N ILE A 240 10.46 -6.92 35.95
CA ILE A 240 10.89 -8.33 36.03
C ILE A 240 9.72 -9.26 35.66
N SER A 241 8.53 -9.02 36.23
CA SER A 241 7.33 -9.78 35.87
C SER A 241 6.90 -9.56 34.41
N GLN A 242 7.13 -8.38 33.83
CA GLN A 242 6.83 -8.10 32.42
C GLN A 242 7.77 -8.86 31.48
N LEU A 243 9.07 -8.91 31.80
CA LEU A 243 10.05 -9.68 31.02
C LEU A 243 9.78 -11.18 31.12
N ALA A 244 9.56 -11.71 32.33
CA ALA A 244 9.16 -13.10 32.50
C ALA A 244 7.86 -13.43 31.74
N PHE A 245 6.85 -12.56 31.82
CA PHE A 245 5.56 -12.73 31.13
C PHE A 245 5.71 -12.72 29.60
N SER A 246 6.50 -11.79 29.05
CA SER A 246 6.80 -11.75 27.60
C SER A 246 7.62 -12.93 27.09
N GLN A 247 8.38 -13.61 27.96
CA GLN A 247 9.17 -14.79 27.61
C GLN A 247 8.39 -16.11 27.76
N GLN A 248 7.55 -16.24 28.79
CA GLN A 248 6.74 -17.45 29.04
C GLN A 248 5.43 -17.44 28.24
N HIS A 249 4.87 -16.27 27.96
CA HIS A 249 3.61 -16.08 27.23
C HIS A 249 3.72 -14.98 26.14
N PRO A 250 4.56 -15.16 25.10
CA PRO A 250 4.86 -14.11 24.10
C PRO A 250 3.61 -13.46 23.48
N ARG A 251 2.64 -14.29 23.06
CA ARG A 251 1.43 -13.85 22.36
C ARG A 251 0.51 -13.00 23.24
N LEU A 252 0.32 -13.43 24.50
CA LEU A 252 -0.47 -12.67 25.48
C LEU A 252 0.20 -11.33 25.83
N SER A 253 1.54 -11.29 25.88
CA SER A 253 2.29 -10.06 26.14
C SER A 253 2.41 -9.11 24.95
N ARG A 254 2.23 -9.58 23.72
CA ARG A 254 2.18 -8.69 22.54
C ARG A 254 0.85 -7.96 22.47
N ASP A 255 -0.23 -8.68 22.71
CA ASP A 255 -1.58 -8.18 22.48
C ASP A 255 -2.15 -7.44 23.71
N ARG A 256 -1.51 -7.50 24.89
CA ARG A 256 -1.99 -6.91 26.16
C ARG A 256 -0.83 -6.49 27.10
N GLU A 257 -1.03 -5.42 27.88
CA GLU A 257 -0.23 -5.09 29.07
C GLU A 257 -1.03 -5.35 30.37
N PRO A 258 -1.14 -6.61 30.84
CA PRO A 258 -1.90 -6.92 32.04
C PRO A 258 -1.21 -6.38 33.33
N PRO A 259 -1.98 -6.01 34.37
CA PRO A 259 -1.43 -5.56 35.66
C PRO A 259 -0.50 -6.58 36.32
N TYR A 260 0.42 -6.07 37.16
CA TYR A 260 1.41 -6.88 37.90
C TYR A 260 0.84 -8.16 38.52
N GLN A 261 -0.28 -8.05 39.24
CA GLN A 261 -0.92 -9.18 39.93
C GLN A 261 -1.30 -10.32 38.96
N GLN A 262 -1.93 -9.98 37.83
CA GLN A 262 -2.37 -10.95 36.82
C GLN A 262 -1.19 -11.56 36.05
N ARG A 263 -0.09 -10.82 35.87
CA ARG A 263 1.15 -11.41 35.30
C ARG A 263 1.73 -12.49 36.20
N ILE A 264 1.76 -12.27 37.51
CA ILE A 264 2.22 -13.29 38.46
C ILE A 264 1.31 -14.52 38.43
N GLU A 265 -0.01 -14.35 38.49
CA GLU A 265 -0.98 -15.46 38.43
C GLU A 265 -0.84 -16.29 37.13
N ALA A 266 -0.56 -15.64 35.99
CA ALA A 266 -0.31 -16.32 34.72
C ALA A 266 1.08 -16.97 34.60
N LEU A 267 2.09 -16.46 35.30
CA LEU A 267 3.43 -17.07 35.39
C LEU A 267 3.42 -18.32 36.29
N ASP A 268 2.65 -18.28 37.37
CA ASP A 268 2.46 -19.38 38.34
C ASP A 268 1.49 -20.48 37.83
N SER A 269 0.87 -20.30 36.65
CA SER A 269 -0.03 -21.26 36.03
C SER A 269 0.71 -22.50 35.53
N SER A 270 0.13 -23.70 35.71
CA SER A 270 0.80 -24.97 35.41
C SER A 270 0.72 -25.38 33.94
N THR A 271 -0.19 -24.77 33.19
CA THR A 271 -0.41 -24.99 31.75
C THR A 271 -0.67 -23.67 31.03
N THR A 272 -0.43 -23.65 29.71
CA THR A 272 -0.78 -22.49 28.86
C THR A 272 -2.28 -22.23 28.86
N GLU A 273 -3.11 -23.27 28.90
CA GLU A 273 -4.58 -23.13 28.91
C GLU A 273 -5.10 -22.50 30.22
N GLU A 274 -4.50 -22.82 31.37
CA GLU A 274 -4.80 -22.14 32.65
C GLU A 274 -4.37 -20.66 32.61
N ALA A 275 -3.19 -20.36 32.06
CA ALA A 275 -2.72 -18.99 31.92
C ALA A 275 -3.62 -18.16 30.99
N GLU A 276 -4.05 -18.73 29.85
CA GLU A 276 -4.99 -18.11 28.93
C GLU A 276 -6.38 -17.90 29.57
N ALA A 277 -6.83 -18.83 30.42
CA ALA A 277 -8.11 -18.72 31.13
C ALA A 277 -8.15 -17.56 32.16
N LEU A 278 -7.01 -17.14 32.70
CA LEU A 278 -6.88 -15.93 33.54
C LEU A 278 -7.03 -14.63 32.72
N PHE A 279 -6.89 -14.72 31.40
CA PHE A 279 -7.12 -13.64 30.44
C PHE A 279 -8.34 -13.92 29.58
N PRO A 280 -9.54 -14.16 30.18
CA PRO A 280 -10.74 -14.48 29.44
C PRO A 280 -10.90 -13.49 28.30
N HIS A 281 -11.39 -13.94 27.14
CA HIS A 281 -11.67 -13.04 26.04
C HIS A 281 -12.56 -11.91 26.57
N GLN A 282 -11.96 -10.74 26.79
CA GLN A 282 -12.69 -9.52 26.52
C GLN A 282 -13.19 -9.72 25.10
N PRO A 283 -14.51 -9.61 24.84
CA PRO A 283 -14.93 -9.40 23.46
C PRO A 283 -14.03 -8.28 22.94
N LYS A 284 -13.42 -8.46 21.76
CA LYS A 284 -12.62 -7.39 21.14
C LYS A 284 -13.51 -6.16 21.25
N SER A 285 -13.10 -5.18 22.08
CA SER A 285 -13.93 -4.01 22.33
C SER A 285 -14.27 -3.48 20.96
N GLU A 286 -15.55 -3.57 20.57
CA GLU A 286 -15.96 -3.45 19.16
C GLU A 286 -15.36 -2.17 18.64
N THR A 287 -14.28 -2.33 17.87
CA THR A 287 -13.50 -1.16 17.48
C THR A 287 -14.45 -0.34 16.65
N LEU A 288 -14.49 0.97 16.90
CA LEU A 288 -15.39 1.86 16.15
C LEU A 288 -15.21 1.63 14.62
N GLN A 289 -13.99 1.27 14.20
CA GLN A 289 -13.64 0.77 12.87
C GLN A 289 -14.41 -0.49 12.42
N SER A 290 -14.47 -1.57 13.21
CA SER A 290 -15.18 -2.81 12.84
C SER A 290 -16.70 -2.60 12.72
N GLU A 291 -17.28 -1.76 13.57
CA GLU A 291 -18.70 -1.37 13.45
C GLU A 291 -18.96 -0.50 12.22
N ILE A 292 -18.07 0.45 11.92
CA ILE A 292 -18.17 1.27 10.70
C ILE A 292 -18.09 0.42 9.44
N VAL A 293 -17.24 -0.63 9.45
CA VAL A 293 -17.18 -1.60 8.36
C VAL A 293 -18.50 -2.38 8.25
N ALA A 294 -19.04 -2.89 9.36
CA ALA A 294 -20.32 -3.62 9.36
C ALA A 294 -21.50 -2.73 8.92
N GLU A 295 -21.64 -1.54 9.49
CA GLU A 295 -22.65 -0.54 9.11
C GLU A 295 -22.53 -0.18 7.62
N GLY A 296 -21.31 -0.05 7.09
CA GLY A 296 -21.06 0.15 5.66
C GLY A 296 -21.69 -0.91 4.74
N TYR A 297 -21.80 -2.17 5.18
CA TYR A 297 -22.47 -3.23 4.41
C TYR A 297 -24.01 -3.19 4.53
N HIS A 298 -24.55 -2.74 5.66
CA HIS A 298 -25.99 -2.71 5.91
C HIS A 298 -26.68 -1.41 5.46
N ARG A 299 -25.93 -0.32 5.30
CA ARG A 299 -26.47 1.00 5.06
C ARG A 299 -27.04 1.17 3.65
N THR A 300 -28.27 1.68 3.56
CA THR A 300 -28.89 2.02 2.28
C THR A 300 -28.25 3.30 1.72
N TYR A 301 -27.37 3.16 0.75
CA TYR A 301 -26.78 4.28 0.02
C TYR A 301 -27.82 5.04 -0.81
N LEU A 302 -27.83 6.38 -0.70
CA LEU A 302 -28.61 7.24 -1.59
C LEU A 302 -28.15 7.02 -3.05
N ASN A 303 -29.07 7.11 -4.01
CA ASN A 303 -28.79 6.94 -5.44
C ASN A 303 -28.10 5.61 -5.82
N ALA A 304 -28.27 4.54 -5.04
CA ALA A 304 -27.71 3.22 -5.37
C ALA A 304 -28.08 2.71 -6.79
N LYS A 305 -29.22 3.15 -7.33
CA LYS A 305 -29.65 2.85 -8.71
C LYS A 305 -28.72 3.46 -9.78
N ASP A 306 -28.08 4.58 -9.48
CA ASP A 306 -27.23 5.33 -10.42
C ASP A 306 -25.75 4.94 -10.30
N ILE A 307 -25.39 4.16 -9.27
CA ILE A 307 -24.01 3.75 -8.96
C ILE A 307 -23.87 2.23 -9.13
N VAL A 308 -24.67 1.44 -8.41
CA VAL A 308 -24.55 -0.01 -8.35
C VAL A 308 -25.05 -0.65 -9.65
N PHE A 309 -26.19 -0.21 -10.19
CA PHE A 309 -26.76 -0.84 -11.39
C PHE A 309 -25.89 -0.65 -12.65
N PRO A 310 -25.29 0.52 -12.94
CA PRO A 310 -24.37 0.66 -14.08
C PRO A 310 -23.11 -0.20 -13.95
N ILE A 311 -22.56 -0.36 -12.74
CA ILE A 311 -21.41 -1.24 -12.48
C ILE A 311 -21.81 -2.71 -12.71
N LEU A 312 -22.92 -3.17 -12.12
CA LEU A 312 -23.44 -4.53 -12.33
C LEU A 312 -23.75 -4.81 -13.80
N LYS A 313 -24.31 -3.83 -14.53
CA LYS A 313 -24.55 -3.92 -15.96
C LYS A 313 -23.26 -4.06 -16.77
N THR A 314 -22.24 -3.26 -16.44
CA THR A 314 -20.90 -3.35 -17.05
C THR A 314 -20.28 -4.74 -16.82
N LEU A 315 -20.38 -5.28 -15.61
CA LEU A 315 -19.90 -6.62 -15.26
C LEU A 315 -20.67 -7.73 -16.00
N GLN A 316 -21.99 -7.59 -16.14
CA GLN A 316 -22.82 -8.51 -16.92
C GLN A 316 -22.43 -8.51 -18.41
N ASP A 317 -22.19 -7.33 -18.99
CA ASP A 317 -21.81 -7.19 -20.40
C ASP A 317 -20.38 -7.70 -20.64
N TYR A 318 -19.45 -7.48 -19.70
CA TYR A 318 -18.11 -8.06 -19.73
C TYR A 318 -18.14 -9.59 -19.61
N ALA A 319 -18.95 -10.16 -18.71
CA ALA A 319 -19.14 -11.60 -18.59
C ALA A 319 -19.71 -12.22 -19.89
N GLY A 320 -20.66 -11.54 -20.53
CA GLY A 320 -21.24 -11.96 -21.81
C GLY A 320 -20.26 -11.91 -22.99
N ALA A 321 -19.27 -11.02 -22.97
CA ALA A 321 -18.30 -10.81 -24.05
C ALA A 321 -17.07 -11.75 -24.02
N TRP A 322 -16.93 -12.61 -23.01
CA TRP A 322 -15.75 -13.47 -22.84
C TRP A 322 -15.72 -14.66 -23.84
N LEU A 323 -14.54 -14.98 -24.39
CA LEU A 323 -14.34 -16.09 -25.33
C LEU A 323 -13.13 -16.98 -24.97
N PRO A 324 -13.28 -18.31 -24.82
CA PRO A 324 -12.18 -19.20 -24.44
C PRO A 324 -11.09 -19.40 -25.49
N ALA A 325 -11.37 -19.22 -26.79
CA ALA A 325 -10.38 -19.40 -27.85
C ALA A 325 -9.17 -18.44 -27.74
N THR A 326 -9.32 -17.37 -26.96
CA THR A 326 -8.24 -16.46 -26.61
C THR A 326 -7.64 -16.73 -25.22
N HIS A 327 -8.17 -17.65 -24.38
CA HIS A 327 -7.80 -18.11 -23.01
C HIS A 327 -6.96 -19.42 -22.85
N VAL A 328 -5.70 -19.45 -22.32
CA VAL A 328 -4.90 -20.72 -22.19
C VAL A 328 -3.73 -20.74 -21.11
N ALA A 329 -3.62 -21.85 -20.33
CA ALA A 329 -2.50 -22.63 -19.66
C ALA A 329 -1.22 -22.04 -18.97
N PRO A 330 -0.45 -22.83 -18.15
CA PRO A 330 -0.76 -23.95 -17.22
C PRO A 330 -0.21 -23.73 -15.76
N TYR A 331 -0.21 -24.78 -14.91
CA TYR A 331 0.02 -24.80 -13.43
C TYR A 331 -1.06 -24.08 -12.61
N THR A 332 -1.85 -24.87 -11.88
CA THR A 332 -3.18 -24.44 -11.40
C THR A 332 -3.72 -25.15 -10.16
N ALA A 333 -3.20 -26.31 -9.74
CA ALA A 333 -3.87 -27.23 -8.80
C ALA A 333 -4.38 -26.60 -7.47
N LEU A 334 -3.59 -25.74 -6.82
CA LEU A 334 -3.99 -25.13 -5.55
C LEU A 334 -5.12 -24.10 -5.72
N TYR A 335 -5.05 -23.26 -6.76
CA TYR A 335 -6.09 -22.29 -7.09
C TYR A 335 -7.33 -22.96 -7.71
N GLU A 336 -7.17 -24.09 -8.41
CA GLU A 336 -8.28 -24.96 -8.81
C GLU A 336 -9.01 -25.49 -7.59
N ARG A 337 -8.30 -25.98 -6.58
CA ARG A 337 -8.90 -26.47 -5.32
C ARG A 337 -9.70 -25.39 -4.60
N LEU A 338 -9.18 -24.16 -4.54
CA LEU A 338 -9.90 -22.99 -4.00
C LEU A 338 -11.15 -22.65 -4.83
N LEU A 339 -11.03 -22.55 -6.15
CA LEU A 339 -12.14 -22.23 -7.05
C LEU A 339 -13.24 -23.30 -7.03
N LEU A 340 -12.87 -24.59 -7.02
CA LEU A 340 -13.77 -25.72 -6.86
C LEU A 340 -14.51 -25.68 -5.52
N ALA A 341 -13.80 -25.38 -4.42
CA ALA A 341 -14.40 -25.24 -3.11
C ALA A 341 -15.44 -24.11 -3.08
N ILE A 342 -15.11 -22.93 -3.61
CA ILE A 342 -16.04 -21.79 -3.74
C ILE A 342 -17.29 -22.19 -4.54
N LEU A 343 -17.11 -22.78 -5.73
CA LEU A 343 -18.22 -23.20 -6.59
C LEU A 343 -19.13 -24.23 -5.91
N HIS A 344 -18.55 -25.19 -5.19
CA HIS A 344 -19.32 -26.18 -4.45
C HIS A 344 -20.04 -25.59 -3.23
N VAL A 345 -19.42 -24.69 -2.45
CA VAL A 345 -20.08 -24.06 -1.29
C VAL A 345 -21.25 -23.18 -1.73
N VAL A 346 -21.09 -22.39 -2.80
CA VAL A 346 -22.20 -21.63 -3.41
C VAL A 346 -23.33 -22.56 -3.88
N ALA A 347 -22.97 -23.71 -4.47
CA ALA A 347 -23.97 -24.70 -4.89
C ALA A 347 -24.69 -25.36 -3.70
N ASP A 348 -23.94 -25.85 -2.71
CA ASP A 348 -24.44 -26.48 -1.49
C ASP A 348 -25.41 -25.55 -0.73
N PHE A 349 -25.09 -24.26 -0.63
CA PHE A 349 -25.93 -23.25 0.02
C PHE A 349 -27.28 -23.06 -0.71
N PHE A 350 -27.26 -22.73 -2.01
CA PHE A 350 -28.50 -22.43 -2.73
C PHE A 350 -29.35 -23.67 -3.06
N ASP A 351 -28.76 -24.87 -3.11
CA ASP A 351 -29.50 -26.13 -3.17
C ASP A 351 -30.33 -26.35 -1.87
N ALA A 352 -29.74 -26.04 -0.70
CA ALA A 352 -30.41 -26.17 0.60
C ALA A 352 -31.57 -25.17 0.78
N GLN A 353 -31.50 -23.99 0.16
CA GLN A 353 -32.54 -22.95 0.20
C GLN A 353 -33.47 -22.96 -1.03
N SER A 354 -33.51 -24.07 -1.77
CA SER A 354 -34.17 -24.19 -3.07
C SER A 354 -35.69 -23.95 -3.09
N THR A 355 -36.36 -23.88 -1.93
CA THR A 355 -37.80 -23.63 -1.76
C THR A 355 -38.16 -22.17 -1.41
N MET A 356 -37.21 -21.34 -0.97
CA MET A 356 -37.46 -19.96 -0.51
C MET A 356 -37.73 -18.97 -1.66
N PRO A 357 -38.41 -17.84 -1.43
CA PRO A 357 -38.43 -16.70 -2.35
C PRO A 357 -37.03 -16.17 -2.70
N THR A 358 -36.89 -15.45 -3.81
CA THR A 358 -35.57 -14.95 -4.26
C THR A 358 -34.99 -13.88 -3.34
N SER A 359 -35.80 -13.03 -2.72
CA SER A 359 -35.32 -12.01 -1.77
C SER A 359 -34.69 -12.67 -0.55
N ASP A 360 -35.45 -13.57 0.07
CA ASP A 360 -35.11 -14.26 1.31
C ASP A 360 -33.80 -15.06 1.16
N ARG A 361 -33.63 -15.80 0.04
CA ARG A 361 -32.35 -16.48 -0.28
C ARG A 361 -31.15 -15.55 -0.34
N MET A 362 -31.34 -14.32 -0.85
CA MET A 362 -30.27 -13.36 -1.01
C MET A 362 -29.94 -12.66 0.32
N GLU A 363 -30.93 -12.44 1.18
CA GLU A 363 -30.76 -11.90 2.53
C GLU A 363 -30.05 -12.91 3.46
N GLU A 364 -30.44 -14.19 3.39
CA GLU A 364 -29.71 -15.30 4.02
C GLU A 364 -28.29 -15.46 3.46
N TRP A 365 -28.10 -15.34 2.14
CA TRP A 365 -26.77 -15.40 1.54
C TRP A 365 -25.87 -14.25 2.00
N ILE A 366 -26.41 -13.03 2.13
CA ILE A 366 -25.68 -11.88 2.70
C ILE A 366 -25.27 -12.19 4.14
N SER A 367 -26.22 -12.66 4.95
CA SER A 367 -26.00 -13.03 6.37
C SER A 367 -24.95 -14.12 6.56
N HIS A 368 -24.88 -15.08 5.64
CA HIS A 368 -23.89 -16.16 5.66
C HIS A 368 -22.48 -15.73 5.16
N SER A 369 -22.41 -14.70 4.31
CA SER A 369 -21.20 -14.38 3.53
C SER A 369 -20.46 -13.11 3.97
N PHE A 370 -21.11 -12.24 4.73
CA PHE A 370 -20.54 -10.99 5.24
C PHE A 370 -20.54 -10.97 6.78
N PRO A 371 -19.65 -10.18 7.42
CA PRO A 371 -19.69 -10.00 8.87
C PRO A 371 -21.02 -9.39 9.31
N GLN A 372 -21.56 -9.84 10.43
CA GLN A 372 -22.70 -9.21 11.12
C GLN A 372 -22.21 -8.58 12.43
N ALA A 373 -22.83 -7.47 12.85
CA ALA A 373 -22.50 -6.81 14.11
C ALA A 373 -22.61 -7.74 15.34
N SER A 374 -23.44 -8.79 15.29
CA SER A 374 -23.63 -9.75 16.36
C SER A 374 -22.77 -11.02 16.27
N GLN A 375 -21.77 -11.09 15.37
CA GLN A 375 -21.04 -12.32 15.09
C GLN A 375 -19.52 -12.10 15.01
N ASP A 376 -18.82 -12.48 16.09
CA ASP A 376 -17.35 -12.46 16.17
C ASP A 376 -16.70 -13.53 15.25
N GLY A 377 -15.80 -13.10 14.35
CA GLY A 377 -14.92 -13.99 13.58
C GLY A 377 -15.08 -13.90 12.06
N ASP A 378 -14.47 -14.85 11.34
CA ASP A 378 -14.61 -14.96 9.89
C ASP A 378 -16.04 -15.39 9.51
N PRO A 379 -16.67 -14.78 8.48
CA PRO A 379 -17.95 -15.24 7.92
C PRO A 379 -18.01 -16.74 7.65
N LEU A 380 -19.17 -17.34 7.90
CA LEU A 380 -19.44 -18.78 7.76
C LEU A 380 -19.09 -19.32 6.36
N PHE A 381 -19.22 -18.48 5.33
CA PHE A 381 -18.76 -18.77 3.97
C PHE A 381 -17.27 -19.15 3.89
N TRP A 382 -16.36 -18.42 4.55
CA TRP A 382 -14.91 -18.70 4.47
C TRP A 382 -14.55 -20.01 5.15
N LEU A 383 -15.12 -20.27 6.32
CA LEU A 383 -14.95 -21.55 7.04
C LEU A 383 -15.48 -22.71 6.19
N SER A 384 -16.62 -22.53 5.53
CA SER A 384 -17.21 -23.51 4.61
C SER A 384 -16.30 -23.78 3.41
N VAL A 385 -15.73 -22.74 2.78
CA VAL A 385 -14.76 -22.88 1.69
C VAL A 385 -13.49 -23.59 2.16
N GLN A 386 -12.93 -23.21 3.31
CA GLN A 386 -11.73 -23.84 3.87
C GLN A 386 -11.96 -25.34 4.14
N ASN A 387 -13.12 -25.69 4.72
CA ASN A 387 -13.48 -27.09 4.98
C ASN A 387 -13.76 -27.87 3.68
N LYS A 388 -14.38 -27.25 2.67
CA LYS A 388 -14.56 -27.85 1.34
C LYS A 388 -13.23 -28.04 0.61
N MET A 389 -12.27 -27.13 0.76
CA MET A 389 -10.91 -27.34 0.23
C MET A 389 -10.30 -28.61 0.81
N LYS A 390 -10.34 -28.81 2.14
CA LYS A 390 -9.76 -29.99 2.82
C LYS A 390 -10.25 -31.32 2.22
N THR A 391 -11.52 -31.40 1.77
CA THR A 391 -12.12 -32.64 1.21
C THR A 391 -11.85 -32.87 -0.28
N LEU A 392 -11.41 -31.86 -1.04
CA LEU A 392 -11.09 -32.00 -2.46
C LEU A 392 -9.70 -32.63 -2.69
N PRO A 393 -9.52 -33.50 -3.71
CA PRO A 393 -8.24 -34.13 -4.02
C PRO A 393 -7.18 -33.13 -4.54
N MET A 394 -5.89 -33.48 -4.37
CA MET A 394 -4.75 -32.64 -4.77
C MET A 394 -4.22 -32.91 -6.19
N THR A 395 -4.67 -33.97 -6.86
CA THR A 395 -4.16 -34.40 -8.17
C THR A 395 -4.85 -33.68 -9.32
N SER A 396 -4.11 -33.45 -10.43
CA SER A 396 -4.65 -32.76 -11.61
C SER A 396 -5.37 -33.66 -12.62
N GLU A 397 -5.38 -34.98 -12.38
CA GLU A 397 -6.16 -35.93 -13.18
C GLU A 397 -7.65 -35.59 -13.03
N ASN A 398 -8.34 -35.43 -14.15
CA ASN A 398 -9.76 -35.03 -14.22
C ASN A 398 -10.12 -33.63 -13.66
N ALA A 399 -9.16 -32.76 -13.34
CA ALA A 399 -9.45 -31.40 -12.83
C ALA A 399 -10.40 -30.58 -13.72
N ALA A 400 -10.34 -30.76 -15.05
CA ALA A 400 -11.25 -30.11 -16.00
C ALA A 400 -12.70 -30.64 -15.95
N LEU A 401 -12.88 -31.92 -15.59
CA LEU A 401 -14.20 -32.53 -15.37
C LEU A 401 -14.79 -32.02 -14.06
N HIS A 402 -14.02 -32.09 -12.96
CA HIS A 402 -14.45 -31.54 -11.67
C HIS A 402 -14.83 -30.06 -11.74
N LEU A 403 -14.08 -29.24 -12.49
CA LEU A 403 -14.41 -27.83 -12.70
C LEU A 403 -15.71 -27.66 -13.48
N LYS A 404 -15.93 -28.47 -14.52
CA LYS A 404 -17.18 -28.46 -15.29
C LYS A 404 -18.38 -28.84 -14.41
N ASP A 405 -18.26 -29.92 -13.64
CA ASP A 405 -19.36 -30.43 -12.81
C ASP A 405 -19.71 -29.43 -11.69
N ALA A 406 -18.71 -28.81 -11.06
CA ALA A 406 -18.91 -27.74 -10.08
C ALA A 406 -19.60 -26.50 -10.69
N LEU A 407 -19.20 -26.10 -11.92
CA LEU A 407 -19.79 -24.98 -12.64
C LEU A 407 -21.22 -25.25 -13.12
N ASP A 408 -21.50 -26.46 -13.60
CA ASP A 408 -22.84 -26.84 -14.07
C ASP A 408 -23.81 -27.02 -12.88
N ARG A 409 -23.33 -27.49 -11.72
CA ARG A 409 -24.10 -27.51 -10.47
C ARG A 409 -24.37 -26.11 -9.93
N MET A 410 -23.36 -25.25 -9.81
CA MET A 410 -23.52 -23.84 -9.39
C MET A 410 -24.50 -23.09 -10.31
N LYS A 411 -24.43 -23.31 -11.63
CA LYS A 411 -25.38 -22.73 -12.59
C LYS A 411 -26.82 -23.23 -12.39
N SER A 412 -26.98 -24.46 -11.92
CA SER A 412 -28.28 -25.07 -11.64
C SER A 412 -28.89 -24.54 -10.34
N SER A 413 -28.10 -24.46 -9.26
CA SER A 413 -28.56 -23.93 -7.96
C SER A 413 -28.90 -22.43 -8.03
N THR A 414 -28.12 -21.66 -8.79
CA THR A 414 -28.34 -20.21 -9.00
C THR A 414 -29.33 -19.88 -10.12
N ARG A 415 -30.10 -20.86 -10.61
CA ARG A 415 -31.00 -20.66 -11.76
C ARG A 415 -32.08 -19.59 -11.51
N PHE A 416 -32.53 -19.44 -10.27
CA PHE A 416 -33.53 -18.46 -9.84
C PHE A 416 -33.17 -16.99 -10.15
N LEU A 417 -31.90 -16.69 -10.46
CA LEU A 417 -31.43 -15.38 -10.92
C LEU A 417 -31.68 -15.09 -12.42
N GLU A 418 -32.41 -15.93 -13.18
CA GLU A 418 -32.78 -15.59 -14.57
C GLU A 418 -33.55 -14.25 -14.61
N PRO A 419 -33.16 -13.26 -15.46
CA PRO A 419 -32.48 -13.44 -16.75
C PRO A 419 -30.99 -13.05 -16.80
N THR A 420 -30.25 -12.95 -15.68
CA THR A 420 -28.84 -12.54 -15.76
C THR A 420 -27.90 -13.62 -16.33
N ASN A 421 -26.91 -13.16 -17.11
CA ASN A 421 -25.78 -13.97 -17.60
C ASN A 421 -24.65 -14.10 -16.57
N LEU A 422 -24.58 -13.18 -15.59
CA LEU A 422 -23.68 -13.26 -14.43
C LEU A 422 -24.37 -14.07 -13.33
N ARG A 423 -23.68 -15.10 -12.82
CA ARG A 423 -24.13 -16.03 -11.77
C ARG A 423 -23.22 -16.02 -10.55
N LEU A 424 -21.94 -15.73 -10.73
CA LEU A 424 -20.96 -15.59 -9.65
C LEU A 424 -20.01 -14.43 -9.93
N LEU A 425 -19.83 -13.56 -8.95
CA LEU A 425 -18.84 -12.48 -8.96
C LEU A 425 -17.80 -12.75 -7.87
N LEU A 426 -16.55 -13.00 -8.28
CA LEU A 426 -15.42 -13.17 -7.37
C LEU A 426 -14.62 -11.87 -7.28
N ALA A 427 -14.96 -11.02 -6.31
CA ALA A 427 -14.16 -9.85 -5.96
C ALA A 427 -13.01 -10.28 -5.04
N ILE A 428 -11.79 -9.85 -5.35
CA ILE A 428 -10.61 -9.96 -4.49
C ILE A 428 -10.16 -8.55 -4.20
N ASP A 429 -10.20 -8.17 -2.93
CA ASP A 429 -9.64 -6.92 -2.41
C ASP A 429 -8.15 -7.08 -2.07
N GLU A 430 -7.43 -5.96 -1.95
CA GLU A 430 -5.97 -5.91 -1.80
C GLU A 430 -5.23 -6.84 -2.77
N ALA A 431 -5.67 -6.85 -4.04
CA ALA A 431 -5.17 -7.78 -5.03
C ALA A 431 -3.65 -7.63 -5.31
N SER A 432 -3.02 -6.53 -4.91
CA SER A 432 -1.56 -6.33 -4.87
C SER A 432 -0.81 -7.48 -4.20
N GLN A 433 -1.42 -8.13 -3.19
CA GLN A 433 -0.87 -9.32 -2.54
C GLN A 433 -0.69 -10.50 -3.51
N LEU A 434 -1.46 -10.55 -4.61
CA LEU A 434 -1.27 -11.54 -5.66
C LEU A 434 -0.03 -11.24 -6.54
N LEU A 435 0.60 -10.06 -6.44
CA LEU A 435 1.81 -9.74 -7.22
C LEU A 435 3.08 -10.38 -6.65
N TYR A 436 3.05 -10.89 -5.41
CA TYR A 436 4.15 -11.67 -4.85
C TYR A 436 4.33 -13.03 -5.55
N SER A 437 5.53 -13.61 -5.43
CA SER A 437 5.90 -14.93 -5.98
C SER A 437 6.60 -15.79 -4.93
N SER A 438 6.27 -17.08 -4.90
CA SER A 438 7.00 -18.06 -4.08
C SER A 438 8.48 -18.12 -4.49
N ALA A 439 9.38 -17.86 -3.53
CA ALA A 439 10.83 -17.88 -3.75
C ALA A 439 11.39 -19.26 -4.13
N LEU A 440 10.66 -20.34 -3.85
CA LEU A 440 11.22 -21.69 -3.82
C LEU A 440 11.10 -22.50 -5.12
N LEU A 441 10.12 -22.22 -6.01
CA LEU A 441 9.81 -23.15 -7.11
C LEU A 441 9.56 -22.54 -8.50
N TYR A 442 9.05 -21.30 -8.64
CA TYR A 442 8.78 -20.71 -9.97
C TYR A 442 8.92 -19.18 -9.98
N LYS A 443 9.48 -18.61 -11.07
CA LYS A 443 9.55 -17.15 -11.33
C LYS A 443 8.20 -16.52 -11.70
N GLU A 444 7.11 -16.95 -11.07
CA GLU A 444 5.75 -16.53 -11.41
C GLU A 444 4.96 -16.08 -10.18
N THR A 445 4.14 -15.05 -10.35
CA THR A 445 3.37 -14.42 -9.27
C THR A 445 2.03 -15.13 -9.06
N PHE A 446 1.48 -15.05 -7.85
CA PHE A 446 0.18 -15.63 -7.49
C PHE A 446 -0.95 -15.16 -8.44
N PHE A 447 -0.92 -13.89 -8.87
CA PHE A 447 -1.83 -13.30 -9.84
C PHE A 447 -1.78 -14.03 -11.19
N ARG A 448 -0.60 -14.44 -11.65
CA ARG A 448 -0.48 -15.19 -12.91
C ARG A 448 -1.08 -16.59 -12.80
N ILE A 449 -0.95 -17.23 -11.63
CA ILE A 449 -1.55 -18.54 -11.34
C ILE A 449 -3.08 -18.41 -11.25
N PHE A 450 -3.58 -17.40 -10.54
CA PHE A 450 -5.00 -17.08 -10.42
C PHE A 450 -5.63 -16.76 -11.79
N ARG A 451 -5.03 -15.84 -12.56
CA ARG A 451 -5.45 -15.46 -13.93
C ARG A 451 -5.52 -16.67 -14.88
N ARG A 452 -4.59 -17.62 -14.76
CA ARG A 452 -4.63 -18.88 -15.52
C ARG A 452 -5.71 -19.85 -15.08
N THR A 453 -6.03 -19.87 -13.78
CA THR A 453 -7.10 -20.71 -13.22
C THR A 453 -8.46 -20.23 -13.71
N LEU A 454 -8.74 -18.92 -13.60
CA LEU A 454 -9.96 -18.30 -14.14
C LEU A 454 -10.13 -18.54 -15.65
N ALA A 455 -9.04 -18.53 -16.42
CA ALA A 455 -9.06 -18.79 -17.85
C ALA A 455 -9.56 -20.19 -18.25
N LYS A 456 -9.70 -21.14 -17.30
CA LYS A 456 -10.30 -22.46 -17.53
C LYS A 456 -11.83 -22.46 -17.47
N ILE A 457 -12.46 -21.42 -16.93
CA ILE A 457 -13.92 -21.32 -16.82
C ILE A 457 -14.52 -20.96 -18.20
N PRO A 458 -15.47 -21.73 -18.74
CA PRO A 458 -16.19 -21.36 -19.97
C PRO A 458 -17.07 -20.12 -19.76
N SER A 459 -17.05 -19.17 -20.71
CA SER A 459 -17.80 -17.91 -20.61
C SER A 459 -19.30 -18.08 -20.36
N LYS A 460 -19.92 -19.08 -20.97
CA LYS A 460 -21.36 -19.41 -20.86
C LYS A 460 -21.82 -19.86 -19.45
N ASN A 461 -20.90 -19.98 -18.48
CA ASN A 461 -21.20 -20.35 -17.11
C ASN A 461 -21.32 -19.13 -16.16
N GLY A 462 -21.09 -17.90 -16.65
CA GLY A 462 -21.48 -16.69 -15.94
C GLY A 462 -20.64 -16.34 -14.72
N VAL A 463 -19.38 -16.75 -14.68
CA VAL A 463 -18.45 -16.38 -13.61
C VAL A 463 -17.60 -15.21 -14.08
N PHE A 464 -17.53 -14.15 -13.26
CA PHE A 464 -16.63 -13.01 -13.48
C PHE A 464 -15.79 -12.78 -12.22
N SER A 465 -14.61 -12.17 -12.37
CA SER A 465 -13.75 -11.82 -11.24
C SER A 465 -13.23 -10.39 -11.36
N ILE A 466 -13.26 -9.68 -10.25
CA ILE A 466 -12.71 -8.33 -10.09
C ILE A 466 -11.49 -8.44 -9.18
N LEU A 467 -10.43 -7.74 -9.57
CA LEU A 467 -9.31 -7.43 -8.68
C LEU A 467 -9.48 -5.96 -8.29
N ALA A 468 -9.82 -5.74 -7.02
CA ALA A 468 -9.82 -4.44 -6.38
C ALA A 468 -8.48 -4.29 -5.65
N ASP A 469 -7.89 -3.11 -5.77
CA ASP A 469 -6.62 -2.79 -5.17
C ASP A 469 -6.42 -1.28 -5.17
N THR A 470 -5.91 -0.74 -4.06
CA THR A 470 -5.53 0.66 -3.96
C THR A 470 -4.05 0.85 -4.32
N THR A 471 -3.19 -0.02 -3.80
CA THR A 471 -1.74 0.22 -3.70
C THR A 471 -0.94 0.08 -5.01
N SER A 472 -1.47 -0.59 -6.03
CA SER A 472 -0.70 -0.98 -7.22
C SER A 472 -1.07 -0.25 -8.51
N ARG A 473 -0.10 -0.23 -9.45
CA ARG A 473 -0.31 0.32 -10.79
C ARG A 473 -1.25 -0.59 -11.57
N VAL A 474 -2.22 0.02 -12.26
CA VAL A 474 -3.14 -0.65 -13.20
C VAL A 474 -2.38 -1.56 -14.19
N THR A 475 -1.17 -1.17 -14.62
CA THR A 475 -0.29 -1.97 -15.49
C THR A 475 0.18 -3.30 -14.89
N ASN A 476 0.16 -3.48 -13.57
CA ASN A 476 0.60 -4.71 -12.91
C ASN A 476 -0.41 -5.85 -13.17
N PHE A 477 -1.70 -5.54 -13.13
CA PHE A 477 -2.78 -6.48 -13.47
C PHE A 477 -3.18 -6.42 -14.94
N ASN A 478 -3.09 -5.24 -15.54
CA ASN A 478 -3.73 -4.93 -16.81
C ASN A 478 -2.83 -4.05 -17.72
N PRO A 479 -1.65 -4.55 -18.15
CA PRO A 479 -0.72 -3.80 -19.00
C PRO A 479 -1.22 -3.69 -20.46
N PRO A 480 -0.64 -2.78 -21.27
CA PRO A 480 -0.75 -2.85 -22.73
C PRO A 480 -0.41 -4.24 -23.26
N ALA A 481 -1.11 -4.67 -24.31
CA ALA A 481 -0.92 -6.00 -24.90
C ALA A 481 0.50 -6.27 -25.46
N HIS A 482 1.31 -5.23 -25.67
CA HIS A 482 2.72 -5.31 -26.07
C HIS A 482 3.71 -5.28 -24.89
N LEU A 483 3.26 -4.91 -23.68
CA LEU A 483 4.04 -4.93 -22.43
C LEU A 483 3.70 -6.12 -21.52
N ASP A 484 2.58 -6.83 -21.73
CA ASP A 484 2.32 -8.09 -21.02
C ASP A 484 3.45 -9.09 -21.31
N ARG A 485 4.07 -9.65 -20.27
CA ARG A 485 5.18 -10.63 -20.39
C ARG A 485 4.81 -11.92 -21.13
N SER A 486 3.52 -12.17 -21.38
CA SER A 486 3.02 -13.26 -22.24
C SER A 486 2.89 -12.90 -23.72
N HIS A 487 3.19 -11.66 -24.11
CA HIS A 487 3.26 -11.25 -25.51
C HIS A 487 4.25 -12.11 -26.30
N ARG A 488 3.88 -12.51 -27.51
CA ARG A 488 4.71 -13.28 -28.43
C ARG A 488 4.71 -12.55 -29.78
N PRO A 489 5.88 -12.16 -30.34
CA PRO A 489 5.94 -11.53 -31.64
C PRO A 489 5.18 -12.33 -32.70
N GLY A 490 4.40 -11.65 -33.55
CA GLY A 490 3.56 -12.27 -34.57
C GLY A 490 2.25 -12.91 -34.07
N LYS A 491 1.97 -12.91 -32.76
CA LYS A 491 0.65 -13.28 -32.21
C LYS A 491 -0.06 -12.06 -31.65
N ILE A 492 -1.30 -11.83 -32.07
CA ILE A 492 -2.14 -10.75 -31.52
C ILE A 492 -2.38 -11.06 -30.04
N GLY A 493 -1.96 -10.12 -29.17
CA GLY A 493 -2.16 -10.20 -27.73
C GLY A 493 -3.65 -10.15 -27.36
N ARG A 494 -3.98 -10.67 -26.17
CA ARG A 494 -5.36 -10.75 -25.69
C ARG A 494 -5.88 -9.37 -25.28
N LYS A 495 -7.12 -9.04 -25.65
CA LYS A 495 -7.78 -7.80 -25.21
C LYS A 495 -8.33 -8.00 -23.79
N LEU A 496 -7.70 -7.34 -22.83
CA LEU A 496 -8.19 -7.26 -21.45
C LEU A 496 -9.34 -6.23 -21.35
N PHE A 497 -10.27 -6.43 -20.42
CA PHE A 497 -11.33 -5.46 -20.13
C PHE A 497 -10.77 -4.11 -19.65
N ALA A 498 -11.51 -3.02 -19.85
CA ALA A 498 -11.13 -1.71 -19.33
C ALA A 498 -11.19 -1.71 -17.79
N PRO A 499 -10.34 -0.94 -17.09
CA PRO A 499 -10.37 -0.88 -15.63
C PRO A 499 -11.68 -0.25 -15.15
N ILE A 500 -12.21 -0.71 -14.02
CA ILE A 500 -13.40 -0.13 -13.39
C ILE A 500 -12.92 0.82 -12.32
N TYR A 501 -12.92 2.12 -12.62
CA TYR A 501 -12.53 3.19 -11.70
C TYR A 501 -13.60 4.29 -11.58
N GLN A 502 -14.63 4.23 -12.43
CA GLN A 502 -15.75 5.17 -12.48
C GLN A 502 -16.80 4.77 -11.42
N ILE A 503 -16.48 5.01 -10.15
CA ILE A 503 -17.34 4.68 -8.99
C ILE A 503 -17.80 6.01 -8.36
N PRO A 504 -18.97 6.55 -8.78
CA PRO A 504 -19.44 7.87 -8.33
C PRO A 504 -20.12 7.82 -6.96
N THR A 505 -19.38 7.44 -5.91
CA THR A 505 -19.84 7.45 -4.49
C THR A 505 -19.59 8.79 -3.77
N PHE A 506 -19.07 9.78 -4.48
CA PHE A 506 -18.75 11.09 -3.94
C PHE A 506 -20.03 11.87 -3.58
N ASP A 507 -20.03 12.53 -2.42
CA ASP A 507 -21.19 13.30 -1.89
C ASP A 507 -22.46 12.46 -1.64
N ILE A 508 -22.40 11.13 -1.66
CA ILE A 508 -23.55 10.22 -1.51
C ILE A 508 -24.27 10.32 -0.15
N ASN A 509 -23.62 10.93 0.84
CA ASN A 509 -24.17 11.18 2.18
C ASN A 509 -24.67 12.63 2.35
N VAL A 510 -24.56 13.49 1.34
CA VAL A 510 -24.97 14.90 1.42
C VAL A 510 -26.50 14.98 1.37
N SER A 511 -27.07 15.53 2.44
CA SER A 511 -28.50 15.84 2.57
C SER A 511 -28.85 17.21 1.96
N ASP A 512 -30.06 17.70 2.22
CA ASP A 512 -30.51 19.02 1.77
C ASP A 512 -29.51 20.16 2.13
N PRO A 513 -29.39 21.20 1.27
CA PRO A 513 -28.51 22.34 1.53
C PRO A 513 -28.78 23.02 2.88
N PRO A 514 -27.74 23.58 3.54
CA PRO A 514 -27.92 24.26 4.81
C PRO A 514 -28.85 25.47 4.65
N THR A 515 -29.79 25.64 5.58
CA THR A 515 -30.75 26.75 5.59
C THR A 515 -30.37 27.86 6.57
N THR A 516 -29.45 27.59 7.49
CA THR A 516 -28.98 28.54 8.50
C THR A 516 -27.45 28.67 8.55
N TRP A 517 -26.99 29.81 9.09
CA TRP A 517 -25.57 30.10 9.29
C TRP A 517 -24.85 29.13 10.25
N GLN A 518 -25.61 28.50 11.16
CA GLN A 518 -25.11 27.47 12.07
C GLN A 518 -24.94 26.14 11.32
N GLN A 519 -25.97 25.72 10.56
CA GLN A 519 -25.89 24.52 9.72
C GLN A 519 -24.75 24.59 8.70
N LEU A 520 -24.49 25.76 8.12
CA LEU A 520 -23.41 25.99 7.15
C LEU A 520 -22.03 25.51 7.66
N GLN A 521 -21.72 25.86 8.91
CA GLN A 521 -20.41 25.64 9.54
C GLN A 521 -20.34 24.35 10.37
N SER A 522 -21.46 23.66 10.56
CA SER A 522 -21.53 22.45 11.38
C SER A 522 -20.62 21.34 10.82
N ALA A 523 -19.69 20.86 11.64
CA ALA A 523 -18.76 19.78 11.31
C ALA A 523 -19.49 18.52 10.85
N PHE A 524 -20.57 18.15 11.53
CA PHE A 524 -21.37 16.95 11.27
C PHE A 524 -22.06 16.96 9.90
N ARG A 525 -22.28 18.15 9.33
CA ARG A 525 -22.75 18.36 7.97
C ARG A 525 -21.59 18.48 6.97
N LEU A 526 -20.48 19.11 7.35
CA LEU A 526 -19.25 19.18 6.55
C LEU A 526 -18.68 17.78 6.25
N LEU A 527 -18.68 16.88 7.24
CA LEU A 527 -18.23 15.48 7.16
C LEU A 527 -19.08 14.60 6.21
N ARG A 528 -20.19 15.12 5.67
CA ARG A 528 -21.00 14.42 4.65
C ARG A 528 -20.50 14.63 3.23
N TYR A 529 -19.70 15.67 2.99
CA TYR A 529 -19.15 16.00 1.67
C TYR A 529 -17.89 15.17 1.38
N GLY A 530 -17.78 14.70 0.13
CA GLY A 530 -16.67 13.89 -0.33
C GLY A 530 -16.89 12.39 -0.15
N SER A 531 -15.89 11.70 0.40
CA SER A 531 -15.93 10.25 0.65
C SER A 531 -17.06 9.86 1.62
N PRO A 532 -17.82 8.77 1.34
CA PRO A 532 -18.88 8.31 2.24
C PRO A 532 -18.38 7.93 3.64
N PHE A 533 -17.11 7.53 3.76
CA PHE A 533 -16.52 7.05 5.02
C PHE A 533 -16.75 8.03 6.19
N PHE A 534 -16.48 9.32 5.98
CA PHE A 534 -16.59 10.34 7.02
C PHE A 534 -18.01 10.47 7.57
N GLY A 535 -19.01 10.42 6.69
CA GLY A 535 -20.42 10.45 7.09
C GLY A 535 -20.83 9.21 7.89
N VAL A 536 -20.43 8.01 7.45
CA VAL A 536 -20.74 6.76 8.16
C VAL A 536 -20.06 6.72 9.54
N TYR A 537 -18.77 7.08 9.62
CA TYR A 537 -18.06 7.21 10.89
C TYR A 537 -18.80 8.15 11.84
N THR A 538 -19.26 9.28 11.32
CA THR A 538 -20.00 10.29 12.10
C THR A 538 -21.26 9.69 12.72
N ASP A 539 -22.04 8.91 11.97
CA ASP A 539 -23.28 8.29 12.47
C ASP A 539 -23.00 7.27 13.59
N VAL A 540 -22.04 6.37 13.40
CA VAL A 540 -21.69 5.34 14.41
C VAL A 540 -21.05 5.99 15.66
N GLY A 541 -20.13 6.93 15.45
CA GLY A 541 -19.40 7.61 16.52
C GLY A 541 -20.28 8.45 17.44
N GLN A 542 -21.38 9.04 16.93
CA GLN A 542 -22.32 9.86 17.72
C GLN A 542 -22.90 9.15 18.95
N HIS A 543 -22.98 7.82 18.91
CA HIS A 543 -23.51 7.03 20.01
C HIS A 543 -22.46 6.65 21.07
N LYS A 544 -21.17 6.94 20.82
CA LYS A 544 -20.03 6.43 21.60
C LYS A 544 -19.03 7.49 22.08
N GLN A 545 -18.92 8.61 21.37
CA GLN A 545 -17.95 9.66 21.64
C GLN A 545 -18.62 11.05 21.72
N ASN A 546 -17.92 12.03 22.28
CA ASN A 546 -18.38 13.42 22.22
C ASN A 546 -18.14 14.01 20.81
N PRO A 547 -18.90 15.05 20.40
CA PRO A 547 -18.83 15.61 19.05
C PRO A 547 -17.42 16.08 18.63
N ASP A 548 -16.70 16.71 19.55
CA ASP A 548 -15.35 17.23 19.29
C ASP A 548 -14.32 16.11 19.10
N GLY A 549 -14.41 15.02 19.88
CA GLY A 549 -13.59 13.84 19.75
C GLY A 549 -13.76 13.18 18.39
N ILE A 550 -15.00 12.96 17.95
CA ILE A 550 -15.32 12.43 16.61
C ILE A 550 -14.67 13.29 15.51
N VAL A 551 -14.72 14.61 15.65
CA VAL A 551 -14.10 15.54 14.69
C VAL A 551 -12.56 15.47 14.75
N GLN A 552 -11.94 15.43 15.93
CA GLN A 552 -10.48 15.30 16.02
C GLN A 552 -9.99 13.95 15.47
N ASP A 553 -10.65 12.84 15.82
CA ASP A 553 -10.34 11.50 15.33
C ASP A 553 -10.43 11.43 13.79
N LEU A 554 -11.50 11.98 13.22
CA LEU A 554 -11.68 12.01 11.76
C LEU A 554 -10.70 12.94 11.04
N ILE A 555 -10.28 14.03 11.66
CA ILE A 555 -9.26 14.93 11.11
C ILE A 555 -7.86 14.31 11.19
N HIS A 556 -7.55 13.62 12.29
CA HIS A 556 -6.32 12.84 12.43
C HIS A 556 -6.25 11.75 11.37
N PHE A 557 -7.30 10.92 11.24
CA PHE A 557 -7.40 9.88 10.22
C PHE A 557 -7.34 10.45 8.79
N ALA A 558 -7.96 11.60 8.53
CA ALA A 558 -7.86 12.27 7.24
C ALA A 558 -6.41 12.72 6.93
N LEU A 559 -5.65 13.15 7.94
CA LEU A 559 -4.23 13.47 7.79
C LEU A 559 -3.41 12.20 7.53
N GLU A 560 -3.60 11.12 8.29
CA GLU A 560 -2.94 9.83 8.07
C GLU A 560 -3.16 9.32 6.63
N LYS A 561 -4.39 9.44 6.12
CA LYS A 561 -4.75 9.04 4.75
C LYS A 561 -4.19 9.96 3.66
N LEU A 562 -3.93 11.24 3.95
CA LEU A 562 -3.18 12.12 3.05
C LEU A 562 -1.68 11.83 3.08
N LEU A 563 -1.15 11.39 4.23
CA LEU A 563 0.28 11.16 4.41
C LEU A 563 0.71 9.72 4.09
N GLY A 564 -0.23 8.78 4.00
CA GLY A 564 0.04 7.35 3.79
C GLY A 564 0.74 6.69 4.97
N SER A 565 0.62 7.26 6.17
CA SER A 565 1.38 6.89 7.38
C SER A 565 0.60 7.25 8.64
N THR A 566 0.65 6.37 9.64
CA THR A 566 0.20 6.65 11.02
C THR A 566 1.26 7.42 11.81
N GLU A 567 2.54 7.26 11.48
CA GLU A 567 3.62 8.10 11.98
C GLU A 567 3.62 9.45 11.26
N LEU A 568 3.24 10.51 11.97
CA LEU A 568 3.23 11.87 11.44
C LEU A 568 4.67 12.42 11.31
N PRO A 569 5.08 12.94 10.14
CA PRO A 569 6.39 13.57 9.97
C PRO A 569 6.56 14.77 10.91
N THR A 570 7.47 14.64 11.89
CA THR A 570 7.72 15.68 12.90
C THR A 570 8.61 16.82 12.41
N ALA A 571 9.29 16.64 11.27
CA ALA A 571 10.18 17.63 10.67
C ALA A 571 9.90 17.79 9.18
N ALA A 572 9.95 19.01 8.67
CA ALA A 572 9.70 19.29 7.26
C ALA A 572 10.66 18.55 6.28
N SER A 573 11.83 18.10 6.75
CA SER A 573 12.75 17.30 5.94
C SER A 573 12.33 15.84 5.74
N SER A 574 11.43 15.29 6.56
CA SER A 574 10.93 13.91 6.39
C SER A 574 9.65 13.81 5.55
N LEU A 575 9.00 14.93 5.22
CA LEU A 575 7.90 14.96 4.23
C LEU A 575 8.41 14.51 2.86
N THR A 576 7.82 13.44 2.34
CA THR A 576 8.09 12.93 0.98
C THR A 576 7.44 13.83 -0.08
N ASP A 577 7.91 13.70 -1.32
CA ASP A 577 7.37 14.49 -2.44
C ASP A 577 5.86 14.20 -2.70
N PRO A 578 5.37 12.93 -2.67
CA PRO A 578 3.94 12.62 -2.71
C PRO A 578 3.13 13.23 -1.56
N GLN A 579 3.61 13.12 -0.31
CA GLN A 579 2.92 13.69 0.87
C GLN A 579 2.75 15.21 0.75
N ALA A 580 3.82 15.91 0.35
CA ALA A 580 3.79 17.35 0.10
C ALA A 580 2.77 17.73 -0.99
N ILE A 581 2.68 16.92 -2.05
CA ILE A 581 1.72 17.13 -3.13
C ILE A 581 0.28 16.79 -2.71
N ALA A 582 0.05 15.85 -1.80
CA ALA A 582 -1.27 15.52 -1.25
C ALA A 582 -1.85 16.65 -0.38
N LEU A 583 -1.00 17.25 0.47
CA LEU A 583 -1.32 18.42 1.29
C LEU A 583 -1.68 19.64 0.43
N LEU A 584 -0.94 19.86 -0.68
CA LEU A 584 -1.27 20.91 -1.66
C LEU A 584 -2.47 20.53 -2.55
N GLY A 585 -2.65 19.24 -2.84
CA GLY A 585 -3.75 18.69 -3.62
C GLY A 585 -5.09 19.03 -3.01
N SER A 586 -5.26 18.65 -1.75
CA SER A 586 -6.47 18.90 -0.96
C SER A 586 -6.75 20.38 -0.63
N THR A 587 -5.78 21.29 -0.80
CA THR A 587 -5.94 22.72 -0.45
C THR A 587 -5.96 23.66 -1.66
N ILE A 588 -5.02 23.52 -2.60
CA ILE A 588 -4.88 24.41 -3.76
C ILE A 588 -5.11 23.75 -5.12
N GLN A 589 -5.21 22.42 -5.20
CA GLN A 589 -5.36 21.65 -6.46
C GLN A 589 -4.35 22.04 -7.58
N PRO A 590 -3.07 21.61 -7.47
CA PRO A 590 -2.14 21.68 -8.59
C PRO A 590 -2.50 20.66 -9.67
N GLN A 591 -2.46 21.08 -10.93
CA GLN A 591 -2.77 20.20 -12.07
C GLN A 591 -1.54 19.40 -12.48
N LEU A 592 -1.65 18.07 -12.44
CA LEU A 592 -0.53 17.12 -12.54
C LEU A 592 -0.68 16.14 -13.72
N TYR A 593 -1.35 16.56 -14.79
CA TYR A 593 -1.65 15.71 -15.95
C TYR A 593 -0.43 14.98 -16.54
N GLY A 594 0.77 15.59 -16.48
CA GLY A 594 2.01 15.01 -16.98
C GLY A 594 2.77 14.10 -15.99
N ALA A 595 2.28 13.90 -14.76
CA ALA A 595 3.02 13.24 -13.67
C ALA A 595 2.53 11.81 -13.37
N SER A 596 2.35 10.95 -14.39
CA SER A 596 1.61 9.68 -14.22
C SER A 596 2.15 8.72 -13.15
N HIS A 597 3.45 8.74 -12.82
CA HIS A 597 4.00 7.98 -11.68
C HIS A 597 3.49 8.54 -10.34
N LEU A 598 3.60 9.85 -10.16
CA LEU A 598 3.16 10.56 -8.96
C LEU A 598 1.64 10.42 -8.82
N ASN A 599 0.86 10.56 -9.90
CA ASN A 599 -0.59 10.38 -9.85
C ASN A 599 -1.01 8.97 -9.42
N ALA A 600 -0.27 7.93 -9.84
CA ALA A 600 -0.52 6.56 -9.39
C ALA A 600 -0.26 6.42 -7.88
N GLU A 601 0.83 6.99 -7.39
CA GLU A 601 1.23 7.00 -5.97
C GLU A 601 0.26 7.81 -5.09
N LEU A 602 -0.24 8.94 -5.60
CA LEU A 602 -1.21 9.79 -4.90
C LEU A 602 -2.58 9.08 -4.72
N ILE A 603 -3.03 8.31 -5.72
CA ILE A 603 -4.23 7.48 -5.58
C ILE A 603 -3.96 6.34 -4.60
N SER A 604 -2.79 5.70 -4.73
CA SER A 604 -2.50 4.44 -4.06
C SER A 604 -2.27 4.58 -2.56
N SER A 605 -1.79 5.75 -2.12
CA SER A 605 -1.30 5.94 -0.75
C SER A 605 -1.65 7.29 -0.13
N HIS A 606 -2.22 8.23 -0.90
CA HIS A 606 -2.45 9.61 -0.44
C HIS A 606 -3.86 10.15 -0.73
N ALA A 607 -4.85 9.27 -0.85
CA ALA A 607 -6.28 9.58 -0.98
C ALA A 607 -6.69 10.46 -2.19
N ALA A 608 -5.88 10.54 -3.25
CA ALA A 608 -6.33 11.16 -4.50
C ALA A 608 -7.35 10.28 -5.24
N GLN A 609 -8.28 10.90 -5.97
CA GLN A 609 -9.28 10.18 -6.75
C GLN A 609 -8.76 9.91 -8.17
N CYS A 610 -8.98 8.69 -8.66
CA CYS A 610 -8.69 8.33 -10.05
C CYS A 610 -9.71 8.98 -10.99
N MET A 611 -9.27 9.96 -11.78
CA MET A 611 -10.15 10.70 -12.70
C MET A 611 -10.10 10.15 -14.12
N TYR A 612 -8.94 9.64 -14.54
CA TYR A 612 -8.76 9.10 -15.89
C TYR A 612 -7.66 8.04 -15.95
N ILE A 613 -7.93 7.00 -16.71
CA ILE A 613 -6.93 6.03 -17.17
C ILE A 613 -7.05 5.97 -18.69
N ASP A 614 -5.94 6.19 -19.40
CA ASP A 614 -5.97 6.22 -20.86
C ASP A 614 -6.18 4.82 -21.48
N PRO A 615 -6.59 4.72 -22.76
CA PRO A 615 -6.79 3.42 -23.43
C PRO A 615 -5.55 2.52 -23.47
N SER A 616 -4.34 3.07 -23.44
CA SER A 616 -3.09 2.31 -23.30
C SER A 616 -2.77 1.91 -21.86
N ARG A 617 -3.36 2.60 -20.87
CA ARG A 617 -3.19 2.38 -19.42
C ARG A 617 -1.79 2.74 -18.93
N GLN A 618 -1.11 3.63 -19.65
CA GLN A 618 0.21 4.17 -19.30
C GLN A 618 0.10 5.54 -18.63
N ILE A 619 -0.93 6.31 -19.00
CA ILE A 619 -1.26 7.60 -18.42
C ILE A 619 -2.44 7.40 -17.47
N LEU A 620 -2.23 7.83 -16.23
CA LEU A 620 -3.24 7.92 -15.21
C LEU A 620 -3.23 9.35 -14.65
N THR A 621 -4.42 9.88 -14.40
CA THR A 621 -4.66 11.22 -13.86
C THR A 621 -5.40 11.09 -12.55
N SER A 622 -4.84 11.70 -11.51
CA SER A 622 -5.43 11.80 -10.19
C SER A 622 -5.76 13.25 -9.87
N GLU A 623 -6.88 13.49 -9.20
CA GLU A 623 -7.22 14.81 -8.66
C GLU A 623 -7.65 14.70 -7.19
N TYR A 624 -7.68 15.84 -6.52
CA TYR A 624 -8.25 15.97 -5.17
C TYR A 624 -9.56 16.76 -5.26
N PRO A 625 -10.68 16.15 -5.70
CA PRO A 625 -11.97 16.82 -5.69
C PRO A 625 -12.34 17.28 -4.27
N SER A 626 -13.27 18.23 -4.17
CA SER A 626 -13.51 18.97 -2.92
C SER A 626 -13.95 18.09 -1.76
N GLN A 627 -13.04 17.88 -0.81
CA GLN A 627 -13.29 17.17 0.44
C GLN A 627 -12.82 18.03 1.59
N ILE A 628 -13.78 18.72 2.21
CA ILE A 628 -13.48 19.71 3.26
C ILE A 628 -12.82 19.07 4.50
N THR A 629 -13.02 17.77 4.73
CA THR A 629 -12.31 17.00 5.76
C THR A 629 -10.81 16.90 5.48
N PHE A 630 -10.42 16.54 4.25
CA PHE A 630 -9.01 16.47 3.86
C PHE A 630 -8.37 17.86 3.82
N SER A 631 -9.06 18.88 3.30
CA SER A 631 -8.54 20.25 3.33
C SER A 631 -8.43 20.79 4.76
N SER A 632 -9.35 20.46 5.66
CA SER A 632 -9.30 20.81 7.09
C SER A 632 -8.06 20.22 7.75
N ALA A 633 -7.82 18.92 7.58
CA ALA A 633 -6.63 18.24 8.08
C ALA A 633 -5.32 18.81 7.50
N ALA A 634 -5.26 19.00 6.17
CA ALA A 634 -4.10 19.57 5.50
C ALA A 634 -3.83 21.02 5.94
N ASN A 635 -4.87 21.85 6.11
CA ASN A 635 -4.72 23.21 6.62
C ASN A 635 -4.23 23.22 8.08
N GLN A 636 -4.76 22.36 8.95
CA GLN A 636 -4.30 22.27 10.34
C GLN A 636 -2.81 21.90 10.41
N TYR A 637 -2.39 20.90 9.61
CA TYR A 637 -1.00 20.46 9.56
C TYR A 637 -0.07 21.55 8.96
N LEU A 638 -0.39 22.07 7.77
CA LEU A 638 0.40 23.11 7.09
C LEU A 638 0.47 24.44 7.86
N ALA A 639 -0.52 24.74 8.70
CA ALA A 639 -0.54 25.95 9.50
C ALA A 639 0.17 25.79 10.85
N SER A 640 0.57 24.57 11.25
CA SER A 640 1.24 24.31 12.53
C SER A 640 2.72 24.72 12.52
N ASP A 641 3.42 24.47 11.42
CA ASP A 641 4.82 24.85 11.18
C ASP A 641 5.02 25.36 9.75
N GLU A 642 5.53 26.59 9.61
CA GLU A 642 5.82 27.23 8.31
C GLU A 642 6.85 26.43 7.48
N ALA A 643 7.74 25.67 8.12
CA ALA A 643 8.70 24.83 7.41
C ALA A 643 8.00 23.74 6.59
N MET A 644 6.85 23.22 7.05
CA MET A 644 6.06 22.22 6.31
C MET A 644 5.53 22.81 5.00
N LEU A 645 4.96 24.02 5.04
CA LEU A 645 4.49 24.71 3.83
C LEU A 645 5.65 25.06 2.89
N ILE A 646 6.77 25.55 3.43
CA ILE A 646 7.99 25.83 2.64
C ILE A 646 8.46 24.56 1.91
N ARG A 647 8.55 23.41 2.60
CA ARG A 647 8.88 22.12 1.97
C ARG A 647 7.90 21.78 0.85
N CYS A 648 6.60 21.94 1.08
CA CYS A 648 5.59 21.63 0.06
C CYS A 648 5.76 22.50 -1.20
N ILE A 649 6.07 23.79 -1.04
CA ILE A 649 6.36 24.70 -2.16
C ILE A 649 7.68 24.33 -2.86
N GLU A 650 8.71 23.86 -2.13
CA GLU A 650 9.93 23.34 -2.75
C GLU A 650 9.68 22.09 -3.60
N VAL A 651 8.81 21.17 -3.15
CA VAL A 651 8.38 20.01 -3.95
C VAL A 651 7.62 20.47 -5.19
N LEU A 652 6.65 21.37 -5.05
CA LEU A 652 5.90 21.92 -6.19
C LEU A 652 6.83 22.63 -7.21
N THR A 653 7.85 23.32 -6.71
CA THR A 653 8.92 23.95 -7.52
C THR A 653 9.72 22.91 -8.30
N PHE A 654 10.05 21.78 -7.69
CA PHE A 654 10.75 20.67 -8.34
C PHE A 654 9.87 19.99 -9.40
N THR A 655 8.61 19.69 -9.08
CA THR A 655 7.60 19.15 -10.01
C THR A 655 7.43 20.05 -11.25
N ARG A 656 7.46 21.38 -11.07
CA ARG A 656 7.45 22.35 -12.18
C ARG A 656 8.75 22.30 -13.02
N ARG A 657 9.92 22.12 -12.41
CA ARG A 657 11.21 21.97 -13.14
C ARG A 657 11.29 20.68 -13.96
N GLN A 658 10.54 19.64 -13.59
CA GLN A 658 10.38 18.40 -14.37
C GLN A 658 9.44 18.58 -15.57
N GLY A 659 8.66 19.67 -15.62
CA GLY A 659 7.71 19.94 -16.70
C GLY A 659 6.29 19.37 -16.47
N HIS A 660 5.98 18.90 -15.26
CA HIS A 660 4.69 18.29 -14.95
C HIS A 660 3.54 19.28 -14.70
N ILE A 661 3.85 20.57 -14.50
CA ILE A 661 2.90 21.68 -14.26
C ILE A 661 3.07 22.72 -15.38
N GLY A 662 1.98 23.34 -15.85
CA GLY A 662 1.98 24.30 -16.94
C GLY A 662 2.67 25.64 -16.62
N PRO A 663 3.06 26.44 -17.63
CA PRO A 663 3.64 27.76 -17.42
C PRO A 663 2.63 28.86 -17.05
N GLY A 664 1.34 28.71 -17.43
CA GLY A 664 0.29 29.67 -17.07
C GLY A 664 -0.11 29.56 -15.59
N ASP A 665 -0.18 28.32 -15.12
CA ASP A 665 -0.77 27.96 -13.83
C ASP A 665 0.06 28.44 -12.62
N ILE A 666 1.32 28.87 -12.81
CA ILE A 666 2.26 29.10 -11.69
C ILE A 666 1.92 30.33 -10.86
N GLY A 667 1.63 31.49 -11.48
CA GLY A 667 1.18 32.66 -10.71
C GLY A 667 -0.14 32.39 -10.00
N GLU A 668 -1.02 31.62 -10.63
CA GLU A 668 -2.33 31.23 -10.12
C GLU A 668 -2.23 30.18 -9.00
N LEU A 669 -1.23 29.31 -9.00
CA LEU A 669 -0.93 28.43 -7.87
C LEU A 669 -0.36 29.24 -6.70
N VAL A 670 0.52 30.20 -6.98
CA VAL A 670 1.08 31.09 -5.94
C VAL A 670 -0.02 31.98 -5.33
N SER A 671 -0.95 32.51 -6.13
CA SER A 671 -2.09 33.26 -5.59
C SER A 671 -2.97 32.39 -4.70
N ARG A 672 -3.25 31.15 -5.08
CA ARG A 672 -3.98 30.18 -4.24
C ARG A 672 -3.26 29.93 -2.91
N ILE A 673 -1.95 29.73 -2.92
CA ILE A 673 -1.14 29.56 -1.70
C ILE A 673 -1.24 30.80 -0.79
N ILE A 674 -1.07 32.01 -1.35
CA ILE A 674 -1.17 33.28 -0.61
C ILE A 674 -2.56 33.44 0.00
N LEU A 675 -3.62 33.16 -0.77
CA LEU A 675 -5.01 33.30 -0.33
C LEU A 675 -5.38 32.27 0.74
N VAL A 676 -4.97 31.00 0.61
CA VAL A 676 -5.14 29.97 1.66
C VAL A 676 -4.35 30.34 2.93
N ARG A 677 -3.09 30.79 2.80
CA ARG A 677 -2.28 31.21 3.96
C ARG A 677 -2.89 32.42 4.67
N ALA A 678 -3.45 33.38 3.91
CA ALA A 678 -4.20 34.52 4.48
C ALA A 678 -5.44 34.06 5.25
N MET A 679 -6.22 33.11 4.72
CA MET A 679 -7.35 32.52 5.45
C MET A 679 -6.90 31.79 6.72
N GLN A 680 -5.84 30.98 6.67
CA GLN A 680 -5.29 30.30 7.85
C GLN A 680 -4.90 31.30 8.96
N GLU A 681 -4.16 32.36 8.61
CA GLU A 681 -3.74 33.38 9.59
C GLU A 681 -4.90 34.25 10.08
N THR A 682 -5.94 34.46 9.26
CA THR A 682 -7.18 35.12 9.70
C THR A 682 -7.98 34.23 10.66
N MET A 683 -8.11 32.95 10.34
CA MET A 683 -8.79 31.94 11.16
C MET A 683 -8.14 31.82 12.54
N LYS A 684 -6.82 31.61 12.61
CA LYS A 684 -6.06 31.56 13.90
C LYS A 684 -6.35 32.75 14.81
N LYS A 685 -6.36 33.98 14.26
CA LYS A 685 -6.60 35.22 15.01
C LYS A 685 -8.06 35.38 15.48
N ASN A 686 -9.00 34.68 14.83
CA ASN A 686 -10.43 34.76 15.08
C ASN A 686 -11.01 33.39 15.47
N GLN A 687 -10.20 32.54 16.11
CA GLN A 687 -10.62 31.19 16.48
C GLN A 687 -11.86 31.25 17.38
N PRO A 688 -12.96 30.56 17.02
CA PRO A 688 -14.16 30.55 17.84
C PRO A 688 -13.88 30.00 19.24
N VAL A 689 -14.53 30.58 20.24
CA VAL A 689 -14.59 30.01 21.59
C VAL A 689 -15.22 28.62 21.49
N GLY A 690 -14.71 27.66 22.26
CA GLY A 690 -15.10 26.24 22.18
C GLY A 690 -16.63 26.02 22.23
N PRO A 691 -17.11 24.93 21.61
CA PRO A 691 -18.53 24.75 21.31
C PRO A 691 -19.37 24.74 22.59
N GLN A 692 -20.45 25.51 22.58
CA GLN A 692 -21.40 25.55 23.69
C GLN A 692 -22.40 24.38 23.62
N LYS A 693 -22.50 23.73 22.46
CA LYS A 693 -23.37 22.58 22.19
C LYS A 693 -22.82 21.67 21.07
N PRO A 694 -23.27 20.41 20.98
CA PRO A 694 -22.95 19.51 19.86
C PRO A 694 -23.19 20.10 18.47
N GLU A 695 -24.31 20.80 18.26
CA GLU A 695 -24.63 21.41 16.97
C GLU A 695 -23.72 22.60 16.58
N ASP A 696 -22.93 23.13 17.52
CA ASP A 696 -21.96 24.21 17.32
C ASP A 696 -20.53 23.70 17.04
N CYS A 697 -20.33 22.39 16.95
CA CYS A 697 -19.04 21.79 16.62
C CYS A 697 -18.59 22.17 15.20
N ILE A 698 -17.34 22.63 15.05
CA ILE A 698 -16.74 23.14 13.82
C ILE A 698 -15.48 22.36 13.44
N MET A 699 -15.19 22.29 12.14
CA MET A 699 -13.95 21.67 11.64
C MET A 699 -12.74 22.60 11.90
N PRO A 700 -11.55 22.07 12.23
CA PRO A 700 -10.29 22.83 12.24
C PRO A 700 -10.09 23.55 10.89
N PHE A 701 -9.87 24.86 10.90
CA PHE A 701 -9.78 25.66 9.67
C PHE A 701 -10.98 25.47 8.71
N GLY A 702 -12.17 25.20 9.24
CA GLY A 702 -13.41 25.00 8.47
C GLY A 702 -14.58 25.80 9.06
N TYR A 703 -14.33 27.07 9.37
CA TYR A 703 -15.29 28.04 9.91
C TYR A 703 -15.17 29.40 9.21
N SER A 704 -16.16 30.27 9.39
CA SER A 704 -16.23 31.56 8.70
C SER A 704 -15.38 32.64 9.38
N VAL A 705 -14.86 33.57 8.59
CA VAL A 705 -14.22 34.81 9.04
C VAL A 705 -14.85 36.03 8.38
N ARG A 706 -14.72 37.22 8.98
CA ARG A 706 -15.21 38.46 8.36
C ARG A 706 -14.27 38.87 7.21
N LEU A 707 -14.84 39.43 6.14
CA LEU A 707 -14.08 40.00 5.03
C LEU A 707 -13.12 41.11 5.50
N SER A 708 -13.51 41.89 6.52
CA SER A 708 -12.64 42.89 7.14
C SER A 708 -11.34 42.28 7.68
N ASP A 709 -11.45 41.19 8.43
CA ASP A 709 -10.30 40.59 9.14
C ASP A 709 -9.35 39.89 8.14
N PHE A 710 -9.94 39.32 7.07
CA PHE A 710 -9.20 38.79 5.95
C PHE A 710 -8.46 39.89 5.18
N LEU A 711 -9.12 41.00 4.82
CA LEU A 711 -8.48 42.13 4.14
C LEU A 711 -7.39 42.78 5.00
N HIS A 712 -7.61 42.89 6.31
CA HIS A 712 -6.61 43.35 7.25
C HIS A 712 -5.39 42.42 7.29
N THR A 713 -5.60 41.10 7.33
CA THR A 713 -4.51 40.12 7.26
C THR A 713 -3.76 40.17 5.92
N LEU A 714 -4.49 40.29 4.79
CA LEU A 714 -3.92 40.30 3.45
C LEU A 714 -3.08 41.56 3.16
N THR A 715 -3.50 42.73 3.67
CA THR A 715 -2.89 44.04 3.35
C THR A 715 -2.05 44.65 4.47
N GLY A 716 -2.29 44.28 5.73
CA GLY A 716 -1.77 44.97 6.91
C GLY A 716 -2.41 46.33 7.22
N LEU A 717 -3.44 46.74 6.47
CA LEU A 717 -4.12 48.05 6.59
C LEU A 717 -5.48 47.91 7.28
N ASP A 718 -6.02 48.99 7.87
CA ASP A 718 -7.43 49.00 8.30
C ASP A 718 -8.34 49.03 7.06
N PRO A 719 -9.22 48.04 6.83
CA PRO A 719 -10.13 48.02 5.68
C PRO A 719 -11.11 49.21 5.64
N LYS A 720 -11.47 49.76 6.79
CA LYS A 720 -12.39 50.90 6.91
C LYS A 720 -11.73 52.18 6.42
N GLU A 721 -10.45 52.38 6.71
CA GLU A 721 -9.66 53.52 6.22
C GLU A 721 -9.12 53.32 4.80
N THR A 722 -8.86 52.07 4.40
CA THR A 722 -8.29 51.71 3.09
C THR A 722 -9.13 52.23 1.92
N ASN A 723 -8.48 52.84 0.92
CA ASN A 723 -9.12 53.20 -0.34
C ASN A 723 -9.33 51.94 -1.20
N LEU A 724 -10.58 51.55 -1.41
CA LEU A 724 -10.98 50.37 -2.20
C LEU A 724 -11.38 50.73 -3.65
N GLY A 725 -10.93 51.87 -4.18
CA GLY A 725 -11.17 52.29 -5.56
C GLY A 725 -12.50 53.00 -5.74
N SER A 726 -13.34 52.52 -6.67
CA SER A 726 -14.54 53.24 -7.11
C SER A 726 -15.81 52.97 -6.28
N ILE A 727 -15.74 52.10 -5.28
CA ILE A 727 -16.88 51.76 -4.42
C ILE A 727 -17.41 52.99 -3.67
N ASP A 728 -18.72 53.19 -3.66
CA ASP A 728 -19.31 54.28 -2.87
C ASP A 728 -19.37 53.94 -1.36
N PRO A 729 -19.54 54.94 -0.47
CA PRO A 729 -19.53 54.69 0.96
C PRO A 729 -20.59 53.68 1.45
N ALA A 730 -21.80 53.68 0.87
CA ALA A 730 -22.87 52.78 1.29
C ALA A 730 -22.56 51.32 0.91
N ASN A 731 -22.08 51.11 -0.32
CA ASN A 731 -21.61 49.82 -0.80
C ASN A 731 -20.37 49.34 -0.04
N LYS A 732 -19.44 50.24 0.30
CA LYS A 732 -18.25 49.91 1.11
C LYS A 732 -18.65 49.43 2.50
N THR A 733 -19.53 50.15 3.20
CA THR A 733 -20.05 49.75 4.51
C THR A 733 -20.78 48.40 4.42
N LYS A 734 -21.68 48.21 3.43
CA LYS A 734 -22.38 46.93 3.23
C LYS A 734 -21.38 45.77 3.04
N LEU A 735 -20.39 45.95 2.18
CA LEU A 735 -19.40 44.90 1.87
C LEU A 735 -18.52 44.55 3.08
N LEU A 736 -18.01 45.55 3.81
CA LEU A 736 -17.07 45.33 4.92
C LEU A 736 -17.75 44.87 6.21
N ASP A 737 -18.90 45.43 6.58
CA ASP A 737 -19.57 45.10 7.84
C ASP A 737 -20.43 43.82 7.76
N GLN A 738 -20.92 43.44 6.55
CA GLN A 738 -21.73 42.23 6.36
C GLN A 738 -20.97 41.07 5.72
N GLY A 739 -19.84 41.33 5.04
CA GLY A 739 -19.11 40.33 4.27
C GLY A 739 -18.51 39.22 5.15
N GLN A 740 -18.92 37.99 4.89
CA GLN A 740 -18.41 36.76 5.49
C GLN A 740 -17.74 35.88 4.43
N LEU A 741 -16.61 35.28 4.80
CA LEU A 741 -15.85 34.33 3.99
C LEU A 741 -15.87 32.96 4.67
N PHE A 742 -16.40 31.96 3.97
CA PHE A 742 -16.42 30.59 4.44
C PHE A 742 -15.90 29.67 3.32
N TRP A 743 -14.59 29.42 3.37
CA TRP A 743 -13.90 28.46 2.51
C TRP A 743 -12.51 28.13 3.09
N ASN A 744 -11.95 26.97 2.72
CA ASN A 744 -10.59 26.59 3.14
C ASN A 744 -9.75 25.87 2.05
N HIS A 745 -10.29 25.70 0.86
CA HIS A 745 -9.61 25.09 -0.28
C HIS A 745 -10.15 25.63 -1.61
N PHE A 746 -9.42 25.38 -2.70
CA PHE A 746 -9.83 25.71 -4.06
C PHE A 746 -10.36 24.49 -4.83
N VAL A 747 -11.33 24.73 -5.72
CA VAL A 747 -11.79 23.78 -6.74
C VAL A 747 -11.59 24.32 -8.15
N CYS A 748 -11.16 23.48 -9.08
CA CYS A 748 -11.19 23.78 -10.51
C CYS A 748 -12.61 23.54 -11.04
N ILE A 749 -13.14 24.46 -11.86
CA ILE A 749 -14.45 24.29 -12.53
C ILE A 749 -14.32 24.48 -14.04
N GLU A 750 -15.10 23.72 -14.82
CA GLU A 750 -15.13 23.81 -16.29
C GLU A 750 -16.25 24.73 -16.85
N HIS A 751 -16.93 25.46 -15.97
CA HIS A 751 -18.02 26.39 -16.33
C HIS A 751 -17.76 27.81 -15.81
N THR A 752 -18.59 28.76 -16.24
CA THR A 752 -18.61 30.11 -15.66
C THR A 752 -19.73 30.12 -14.61
N PRO A 753 -19.45 30.40 -13.33
CA PRO A 753 -20.44 30.24 -12.27
C PRO A 753 -21.45 31.39 -12.28
N ASN A 754 -22.66 31.11 -11.80
CA ASN A 754 -23.71 32.07 -11.49
C ASN A 754 -23.96 32.14 -9.96
N SER A 755 -24.93 32.94 -9.50
CA SER A 755 -25.29 33.01 -8.07
C SER A 755 -25.60 31.67 -7.40
N GLU A 756 -26.20 30.69 -8.08
CA GLU A 756 -26.50 29.36 -7.51
C GLU A 756 -25.22 28.54 -7.32
N ASP A 757 -24.30 28.59 -8.29
CA ASP A 757 -23.02 27.90 -8.21
C ASP A 757 -22.17 28.51 -7.08
N LEU A 758 -22.10 29.85 -6.99
CA LEU A 758 -21.41 30.56 -5.89
C LEU A 758 -22.02 30.24 -4.50
N PHE A 759 -23.34 30.06 -4.42
CA PHE A 759 -24.03 29.69 -3.19
C PHE A 759 -23.77 28.22 -2.83
N SER A 760 -23.67 27.34 -3.83
CA SER A 760 -23.27 25.93 -3.65
C SER A 760 -21.79 25.80 -3.23
N HIS A 761 -20.89 26.63 -3.79
CA HIS A 761 -19.50 26.72 -3.35
C HIS A 761 -19.39 27.24 -1.91
N LEU A 762 -20.23 28.21 -1.50
CA LEU A 762 -20.35 28.62 -0.11
C LEU A 762 -20.80 27.45 0.76
N HIS A 763 -21.86 26.72 0.40
CA HIS A 763 -22.30 25.53 1.15
C HIS A 763 -21.18 24.50 1.34
N ARG A 764 -20.32 24.33 0.32
CA ARG A 764 -19.21 23.38 0.36
C ARG A 764 -17.96 23.89 1.11
N GLY A 765 -17.86 25.18 1.37
CA GLY A 765 -16.64 25.79 1.91
C GLY A 765 -15.49 25.82 0.90
N ALA A 766 -15.79 26.11 -0.37
CA ALA A 766 -14.83 26.10 -1.48
C ALA A 766 -14.66 27.49 -2.12
N ALA A 767 -13.42 27.86 -2.38
CA ALA A 767 -13.02 28.87 -3.37
C ALA A 767 -12.85 28.20 -4.74
N VAL A 768 -12.72 28.99 -5.80
CA VAL A 768 -12.81 28.53 -7.20
C VAL A 768 -11.59 28.99 -8.00
N HIS A 769 -10.98 28.07 -8.74
CA HIS A 769 -10.16 28.35 -9.91
C HIS A 769 -11.02 28.14 -11.15
N CYS A 770 -11.08 29.16 -12.01
CA CYS A 770 -11.97 29.18 -13.15
C CYS A 770 -11.44 28.34 -14.31
N LYS A 771 -12.35 27.97 -15.22
CA LYS A 771 -12.03 27.24 -16.44
C LYS A 771 -10.97 27.97 -17.30
N PRO A 772 -10.22 27.23 -18.13
CA PRO A 772 -9.30 27.83 -19.10
C PRO A 772 -9.98 28.89 -19.98
N ASN A 773 -9.33 30.05 -20.14
CA ASN A 773 -9.84 31.20 -20.90
C ASN A 773 -11.13 31.83 -20.33
N GLN A 774 -11.41 31.69 -19.04
CA GLN A 774 -12.43 32.49 -18.36
C GLN A 774 -12.16 34.00 -18.58
N PHE A 775 -13.20 34.77 -18.85
CA PHE A 775 -13.07 36.22 -19.03
C PHE A 775 -12.90 36.90 -17.67
N GLY A 776 -11.88 37.77 -17.56
CA GLY A 776 -11.75 38.79 -16.51
C GLY A 776 -11.31 38.31 -15.12
N PHE A 777 -11.46 37.02 -14.77
CA PHE A 777 -11.00 36.48 -13.49
C PHE A 777 -10.48 35.05 -13.69
N ASP A 778 -9.32 34.74 -13.10
CA ASP A 778 -8.74 33.40 -13.11
C ASP A 778 -9.22 32.59 -11.89
N GLN A 779 -9.59 33.28 -10.81
CA GLN A 779 -10.04 32.72 -9.54
C GLN A 779 -11.19 33.55 -8.95
N LEU A 780 -12.04 32.90 -8.16
CA LEU A 780 -13.15 33.51 -7.45
C LEU A 780 -13.21 32.94 -6.02
N PHE A 781 -13.76 33.68 -5.07
CA PHE A 781 -14.35 33.07 -3.87
C PHE A 781 -15.68 33.72 -3.49
N PRO A 782 -16.65 32.95 -2.95
CA PRO A 782 -17.93 33.52 -2.53
C PRO A 782 -17.75 34.46 -1.35
N ILE A 783 -18.51 35.56 -1.36
CA ILE A 783 -18.69 36.45 -0.21
C ILE A 783 -20.19 36.41 0.14
N TYR A 784 -20.52 36.07 1.38
CA TYR A 784 -21.90 36.15 1.86
C TYR A 784 -22.12 37.45 2.64
N LEU A 785 -23.04 38.30 2.19
CA LEU A 785 -23.38 39.56 2.85
C LEU A 785 -24.41 39.30 3.96
N LYS A 786 -23.95 38.83 5.13
CA LYS A 786 -24.81 38.43 6.25
C LYS A 786 -25.49 39.65 6.89
N PRO A 787 -26.82 39.82 6.78
CA PRO A 787 -27.50 40.96 7.41
C PRO A 787 -27.56 40.80 8.92
N THR A 788 -27.52 41.93 9.64
CA THR A 788 -27.62 41.95 11.11
C THR A 788 -28.93 41.30 11.56
N HIS A 789 -28.85 40.43 12.58
CA HIS A 789 -29.96 39.63 13.11
C HIS A 789 -30.62 38.61 12.15
N GLN A 790 -30.14 38.45 10.91
CA GLN A 790 -30.58 37.37 10.03
C GLN A 790 -29.60 36.18 10.07
N ASN A 791 -30.13 35.00 10.41
CA ASN A 791 -29.38 33.73 10.47
C ASN A 791 -29.81 32.72 9.40
N GLN A 792 -30.90 32.97 8.67
CA GLN A 792 -31.26 32.18 7.49
C GLN A 792 -30.34 32.52 6.31
N LEU A 793 -30.00 31.49 5.54
CA LEU A 793 -29.25 31.62 4.31
C LEU A 793 -30.19 32.00 3.16
N ASN A 794 -29.76 32.95 2.33
CA ASN A 794 -30.51 33.35 1.14
C ASN A 794 -29.54 33.70 0.01
N LYS A 795 -29.73 33.08 -1.17
CA LYS A 795 -28.90 33.30 -2.37
C LYS A 795 -28.81 34.78 -2.77
N LYS A 796 -29.84 35.60 -2.49
CA LYS A 796 -29.83 37.06 -2.73
C LYS A 796 -28.71 37.81 -1.99
N HIS A 797 -28.13 37.23 -0.95
CA HIS A 797 -27.02 37.81 -0.20
C HIS A 797 -25.64 37.36 -0.69
N ILE A 798 -25.57 36.50 -1.73
CA ILE A 798 -24.29 36.10 -2.32
C ILE A 798 -23.71 37.22 -3.20
N THR A 799 -22.39 37.33 -3.17
CA THR A 799 -21.57 38.11 -4.09
C THR A 799 -20.20 37.42 -4.19
N LEU A 800 -19.21 38.04 -4.82
CA LEU A 800 -17.90 37.44 -5.08
C LEU A 800 -16.73 38.36 -4.75
N CYS A 801 -15.59 37.74 -4.47
CA CYS A 801 -14.29 38.29 -4.80
C CYS A 801 -13.83 37.69 -6.13
N GLY A 802 -13.43 38.52 -7.09
CA GLY A 802 -12.79 38.09 -8.33
C GLY A 802 -11.31 38.41 -8.31
N ILE A 803 -10.48 37.45 -8.68
CA ILE A 803 -9.02 37.57 -8.67
C ILE A 803 -8.48 37.42 -10.09
N GLN A 804 -7.66 38.37 -10.51
CA GLN A 804 -6.86 38.30 -11.73
C GLN A 804 -5.37 38.26 -11.36
N VAL A 805 -4.63 37.33 -11.94
CA VAL A 805 -3.20 37.14 -11.75
C VAL A 805 -2.45 37.47 -13.02
N GLN A 806 -1.45 38.33 -12.91
CA GLN A 806 -0.62 38.75 -14.02
C GLN A 806 0.71 37.97 -14.02
N ASN A 807 0.78 36.95 -14.89
CA ASN A 807 1.96 36.08 -15.02
C ASN A 807 3.18 36.74 -15.71
N GLN A 808 2.99 37.87 -16.41
CA GLN A 808 4.05 38.60 -17.13
C GLN A 808 4.33 39.97 -16.49
N LYS A 809 5.50 40.57 -16.76
CA LYS A 809 5.73 41.97 -16.35
C LYS A 809 4.73 42.87 -17.06
N GLN A 810 4.00 43.68 -16.30
CA GLN A 810 2.93 44.53 -16.82
C GLN A 810 3.47 45.58 -17.79
N THR A 811 2.95 45.56 -19.03
CA THR A 811 3.29 46.52 -20.10
C THR A 811 2.17 47.54 -20.37
N GLU A 812 0.93 47.25 -19.96
CA GLU A 812 -0.23 48.11 -20.18
C GLU A 812 -0.80 48.64 -18.84
N SER A 813 -1.41 49.83 -18.87
CA SER A 813 -1.96 50.47 -17.67
C SER A 813 -3.16 49.71 -17.10
N LEU A 814 -3.20 49.47 -15.78
CA LEU A 814 -4.37 48.88 -15.10
C LEU A 814 -5.67 49.64 -15.42
N GLN A 815 -5.58 50.96 -15.66
CA GLN A 815 -6.77 51.74 -16.00
C GLN A 815 -7.37 51.30 -17.35
N ILE A 816 -6.55 50.90 -18.32
CA ILE A 816 -7.03 50.41 -19.63
C ILE A 816 -7.80 49.10 -19.42
N ASP A 817 -7.25 48.19 -18.63
CA ASP A 817 -7.81 46.85 -18.47
C ASP A 817 -8.89 46.71 -17.40
N SER A 818 -9.06 47.66 -16.48
CA SER A 818 -10.01 47.49 -15.38
C SER A 818 -11.47 47.35 -15.82
N HIS A 819 -11.83 47.68 -17.06
CA HIS A 819 -13.16 47.37 -17.62
C HIS A 819 -13.44 45.87 -17.83
N LYS A 820 -12.39 45.03 -17.83
CA LYS A 820 -12.47 43.57 -17.91
C LYS A 820 -12.85 42.91 -16.57
N TRP A 821 -12.63 43.62 -15.46
CA TRP A 821 -12.80 43.10 -14.10
C TRP A 821 -14.14 43.53 -13.49
N THR A 822 -15.22 43.00 -14.08
CA THR A 822 -16.60 43.09 -13.57
C THR A 822 -17.32 41.76 -13.82
N PRO A 823 -18.34 41.39 -13.02
CA PRO A 823 -19.13 40.17 -13.23
C PRO A 823 -19.70 40.09 -14.64
N GLU A 824 -20.16 41.20 -15.22
CA GLU A 824 -20.79 41.22 -16.54
C GLU A 824 -19.80 40.99 -17.67
N PHE A 825 -18.56 41.49 -17.57
CA PHE A 825 -17.50 41.15 -18.53
C PHE A 825 -17.08 39.68 -18.39
N ALA A 826 -17.01 39.19 -17.14
CA ALA A 826 -16.75 37.80 -16.83
C ALA A 826 -17.91 36.85 -17.21
N LYS A 827 -19.08 37.36 -17.60
CA LYS A 827 -20.32 36.61 -17.84
C LYS A 827 -20.80 35.81 -16.61
N ILE A 828 -20.47 36.30 -15.43
CA ILE A 828 -20.96 35.79 -14.14
C ILE A 828 -22.29 36.48 -13.85
N ASP A 829 -23.38 35.72 -13.93
CA ASP A 829 -24.72 36.24 -13.65
C ASP A 829 -24.98 36.27 -12.14
N LEU A 830 -25.25 37.46 -11.62
CA LEU A 830 -25.54 37.72 -10.22
C LEU A 830 -27.00 38.13 -10.07
N GLN A 831 -27.77 37.38 -9.27
CA GLN A 831 -29.20 37.61 -9.07
C GLN A 831 -29.52 39.01 -8.53
N GLU A 832 -28.63 39.58 -7.72
CA GLU A 832 -28.79 40.89 -7.11
C GLU A 832 -27.55 41.74 -7.41
N GLU A 833 -27.75 43.05 -7.60
CA GLU A 833 -26.67 44.03 -7.78
C GLU A 833 -25.95 44.35 -6.45
N ASN A 834 -25.40 43.31 -5.82
CA ASN A 834 -24.58 43.43 -4.62
C ASN A 834 -23.21 44.11 -4.92
N PRO A 835 -22.58 44.73 -3.90
CA PRO A 835 -21.18 45.11 -4.00
C PRO A 835 -20.29 43.87 -4.10
N TYR A 836 -19.14 43.99 -4.77
CA TYR A 836 -18.20 42.90 -4.98
C TYR A 836 -16.75 43.39 -4.85
N LEU A 837 -15.83 42.46 -4.64
CA LEU A 837 -14.40 42.73 -4.49
C LEU A 837 -13.62 42.26 -5.73
N VAL A 838 -12.58 43.00 -6.11
CA VAL A 838 -11.60 42.62 -7.12
C VAL A 838 -10.19 42.69 -6.54
N LEU A 839 -9.41 41.63 -6.71
CA LEU A 839 -7.99 41.59 -6.36
C LEU A 839 -7.17 41.37 -7.63
N TYR A 840 -6.16 42.20 -7.87
CA TYR A 840 -5.22 42.03 -9.00
C TYR A 840 -3.82 41.77 -8.47
N PHE A 841 -3.21 40.64 -8.85
CA PHE A 841 -1.89 40.23 -8.35
C PHE A 841 -0.82 40.28 -9.45
N SER A 842 0.16 41.17 -9.30
CA SER A 842 1.33 41.31 -10.18
C SER A 842 2.60 40.89 -9.43
N LEU A 843 2.75 39.57 -9.25
CA LEU A 843 3.73 38.98 -8.32
C LEU A 843 5.19 39.15 -8.77
N ARG A 844 5.43 39.41 -10.07
CA ARG A 844 6.75 39.66 -10.68
C ARG A 844 7.12 41.15 -10.79
N ALA A 845 6.33 42.05 -10.22
CA ALA A 845 6.63 43.47 -10.19
C ALA A 845 7.79 43.80 -9.23
N VAL A 846 8.45 44.93 -9.47
CA VAL A 846 9.55 45.46 -8.63
C VAL A 846 9.03 46.45 -7.59
N GLU A 847 7.87 47.05 -7.85
CA GLU A 847 7.20 47.99 -6.97
C GLU A 847 6.60 47.27 -5.76
N LYS A 848 6.78 47.82 -4.56
CA LYS A 848 6.27 47.28 -3.30
C LYS A 848 5.04 48.08 -2.86
N GLN A 849 3.93 47.93 -3.56
CA GLN A 849 2.72 48.72 -3.30
C GLN A 849 1.42 47.92 -3.37
N VAL A 850 0.47 48.32 -2.53
CA VAL A 850 -0.95 47.98 -2.63
C VAL A 850 -1.68 49.26 -3.00
N ILE A 851 -2.39 49.27 -4.13
CA ILE A 851 -3.11 50.47 -4.63
C ILE A 851 -4.55 50.14 -5.01
N PRO A 852 -5.50 51.10 -4.92
CA PRO A 852 -6.82 50.96 -5.53
C PRO A 852 -6.70 50.83 -7.05
N ILE A 853 -7.55 49.98 -7.68
CA ILE A 853 -7.53 49.84 -9.14
C ILE A 853 -8.17 51.07 -9.81
N PRO A 854 -7.45 51.78 -10.71
CA PRO A 854 -8.01 52.92 -11.43
C PRO A 854 -9.19 52.51 -12.32
N THR A 855 -10.26 53.30 -12.33
CA THR A 855 -11.47 52.99 -13.10
C THR A 855 -11.37 53.46 -14.55
N ASN A 856 -11.71 52.56 -15.47
CA ASN A 856 -11.83 52.84 -16.89
C ASN A 856 -13.15 53.58 -17.20
N SER A 857 -13.13 54.51 -18.16
CA SER A 857 -14.32 55.25 -18.60
C SER A 857 -15.40 54.39 -19.27
N LYS A 858 -15.07 53.17 -19.72
CA LYS A 858 -16.05 52.18 -20.22
C LYS A 858 -16.94 51.58 -19.13
N ILE A 859 -16.57 51.70 -17.85
CA ILE A 859 -17.41 51.23 -16.73
C ILE A 859 -18.39 52.34 -16.39
N THR A 860 -19.70 52.05 -16.44
CA THR A 860 -20.71 53.04 -16.08
C THR A 860 -20.60 53.42 -14.59
N ALA A 861 -20.91 54.68 -14.26
CA ALA A 861 -20.78 55.18 -12.89
C ALA A 861 -21.57 54.34 -11.86
N ALA A 862 -22.75 53.81 -12.24
CA ALA A 862 -23.55 52.92 -11.38
C ALA A 862 -22.82 51.60 -11.08
N LYS A 863 -22.17 50.97 -12.08
CA LYS A 863 -21.40 49.73 -11.89
C LYS A 863 -20.11 49.95 -11.12
N ALA A 864 -19.42 51.07 -11.37
CA ALA A 864 -18.19 51.43 -10.68
C ALA A 864 -18.40 51.58 -9.15
N LYS A 865 -19.54 52.16 -8.74
CA LYS A 865 -19.96 52.34 -7.35
C LYS A 865 -20.13 51.06 -6.53
N ARG A 866 -20.32 49.90 -7.18
CA ARG A 866 -20.43 48.58 -6.51
C ARG A 866 -19.09 47.86 -6.34
N ARG A 867 -18.02 48.33 -6.97
CA ARG A 867 -16.75 47.59 -7.06
C ARG A 867 -15.71 48.09 -6.06
N ALA A 868 -15.45 47.29 -5.03
CA ALA A 868 -14.22 47.38 -4.26
C ALA A 868 -13.08 46.75 -5.06
N SER A 869 -11.88 47.32 -5.01
CA SER A 869 -10.75 46.84 -5.82
C SER A 869 -9.38 47.22 -5.27
N LEU A 870 -8.44 46.28 -5.27
CA LEU A 870 -7.04 46.46 -4.89
C LEU A 870 -6.10 45.72 -5.84
N ALA A 871 -4.96 46.33 -6.16
CA ALA A 871 -3.85 45.76 -6.90
C ALA A 871 -2.62 45.60 -6.00
N PHE A 872 -2.01 44.42 -6.05
CA PHE A 872 -0.85 44.00 -5.24
C PHE A 872 0.34 43.78 -6.15
N TYR A 873 1.45 44.47 -5.88
CA TYR A 873 2.68 44.36 -6.65
C TYR A 873 3.79 43.73 -5.81
N SER A 874 4.46 42.72 -6.39
CA SER A 874 5.45 41.86 -5.72
C SER A 874 4.89 41.04 -4.55
N LEU A 875 5.70 40.14 -3.99
CA LEU A 875 5.37 39.40 -2.76
C LEU A 875 5.48 40.27 -1.50
N ASP A 876 6.10 41.46 -1.58
CA ASP A 876 6.20 42.38 -0.44
C ASP A 876 4.91 43.15 -0.16
N ALA A 877 3.93 43.11 -1.06
CA ALA A 877 2.58 43.63 -0.83
C ALA A 877 1.76 42.82 0.19
N PHE A 878 2.28 41.67 0.66
CA PHE A 878 1.62 40.76 1.61
C PHE A 878 2.42 40.69 2.92
N PRO A 879 2.18 41.59 3.89
CA PRO A 879 3.03 41.72 5.08
C PRO A 879 2.93 40.54 6.06
N PHE A 880 1.92 39.68 5.92
CA PHE A 880 1.75 38.48 6.74
C PHE A 880 2.62 37.29 6.28
N LEU A 881 3.26 37.36 5.11
CA LEU A 881 4.14 36.29 4.61
C LEU A 881 5.57 36.45 5.19
N PRO A 882 6.13 35.43 5.86
CA PRO A 882 7.54 35.45 6.27
C PRO A 882 8.50 35.52 5.09
N GLU A 883 9.69 36.10 5.29
CA GLU A 883 10.69 36.28 4.23
C GLU A 883 11.14 34.98 3.56
N ASP A 884 11.32 33.89 4.31
CA ASP A 884 11.68 32.60 3.73
C ASP A 884 10.53 31.97 2.92
N LEU A 885 9.28 32.24 3.30
CA LEU A 885 8.11 31.86 2.50
C LEU A 885 8.05 32.68 1.20
N LYS A 886 8.21 34.02 1.26
CA LYS A 886 8.29 34.89 0.08
C LYS A 886 9.39 34.44 -0.88
N LYS A 887 10.58 34.17 -0.35
CA LYS A 887 11.74 33.67 -1.11
C LYS A 887 11.44 32.34 -1.78
N THR A 888 10.71 31.44 -1.11
CA THR A 888 10.35 30.13 -1.65
C THR A 888 9.24 30.21 -2.70
N LEU A 889 8.25 31.08 -2.50
CA LEU A 889 7.26 31.42 -3.53
C LEU A 889 7.91 32.08 -4.76
N MET A 890 8.92 32.94 -4.60
CA MET A 890 9.65 33.51 -5.73
C MET A 890 10.44 32.44 -6.52
N LYS A 891 11.07 31.46 -5.84
CA LYS A 891 11.67 30.29 -6.52
C LYS A 891 10.65 29.53 -7.38
N LEU A 892 9.41 29.39 -6.90
CA LEU A 892 8.31 28.77 -7.65
C LEU A 892 7.88 29.62 -8.85
N ILE A 893 7.71 30.94 -8.66
CA ILE A 893 7.41 31.91 -9.73
C ILE A 893 8.45 31.83 -10.87
N ASP A 894 9.74 31.72 -10.54
CA ASP A 894 10.82 31.66 -11.54
C ASP A 894 11.08 30.25 -12.09
N ALA A 895 10.37 29.23 -11.58
CA ALA A 895 10.55 27.84 -11.98
C ALA A 895 10.07 27.57 -13.42
N HIS A 896 10.97 26.98 -14.20
CA HIS A 896 10.72 26.56 -15.57
C HIS A 896 11.40 25.20 -15.84
N PRO A 897 10.91 24.42 -16.82
CA PRO A 897 11.53 23.16 -17.18
C PRO A 897 12.97 23.38 -17.65
N SER A 898 13.93 22.75 -16.97
CA SER A 898 15.35 22.94 -17.26
C SER A 898 16.18 21.79 -16.70
N ILE A 899 16.84 21.05 -17.59
CA ILE A 899 17.73 19.93 -17.22
C ILE A 899 18.82 20.41 -16.26
N LEU A 900 19.34 21.63 -16.44
CA LEU A 900 20.36 22.17 -15.54
C LEU A 900 19.81 22.40 -14.13
N LEU A 901 18.58 22.92 -13.99
CA LEU A 901 17.94 23.17 -12.69
C LEU A 901 17.47 21.90 -11.98
N LEU A 902 17.26 20.79 -12.70
CA LEU A 902 17.06 19.47 -12.08
C LEU A 902 18.33 18.99 -11.37
N HIS A 903 19.50 19.40 -11.85
CA HIS A 903 20.79 19.06 -11.27
C HIS A 903 21.32 20.11 -10.28
N ASP A 904 20.54 21.10 -9.85
CA ASP A 904 20.97 22.15 -8.89
C ASP A 904 21.54 21.57 -7.58
N LYS A 905 20.97 20.46 -7.07
CA LYS A 905 21.44 19.76 -5.87
C LYS A 905 22.45 18.63 -6.17
N SER A 906 22.74 18.33 -7.45
CA SER A 906 23.70 17.28 -7.84
C SER A 906 25.16 17.68 -7.63
N PRO A 907 26.08 16.70 -7.53
CA PRO A 907 27.53 16.95 -7.52
C PRO A 907 28.03 17.78 -8.72
N ALA A 908 29.16 18.47 -8.53
CA ALA A 908 29.74 19.33 -9.57
C ALA A 908 30.00 18.59 -10.89
N HIS A 909 30.51 17.35 -10.83
CA HIS A 909 30.78 16.55 -12.02
C HIS A 909 29.51 16.25 -12.85
N THR A 910 28.35 16.08 -12.21
CA THR A 910 27.06 15.85 -12.88
C THR A 910 26.59 17.12 -13.58
N LYS A 911 26.70 18.28 -12.92
CA LYS A 911 26.40 19.60 -13.52
C LYS A 911 27.29 19.88 -14.72
N ASP A 912 28.57 19.54 -14.63
CA ASP A 912 29.52 19.74 -15.72
C ASP A 912 29.33 18.73 -16.85
N PHE A 913 28.86 17.51 -16.57
CA PHE A 913 28.40 16.57 -17.61
C PHE A 913 27.25 17.17 -18.42
N VAL A 914 26.21 17.74 -17.77
CA VAL A 914 25.08 18.39 -18.48
C VAL A 914 25.56 19.53 -19.37
N LYS A 915 26.46 20.39 -18.87
CA LYS A 915 27.05 21.48 -19.67
C LYS A 915 27.84 20.96 -20.87
N LYS A 916 28.67 19.92 -20.67
CA LYS A 916 29.50 19.29 -21.72
C LYS A 916 28.68 18.50 -22.74
N GLY A 917 27.57 17.89 -22.33
CA GLY A 917 26.67 17.11 -23.18
C GLY A 917 25.75 17.95 -24.07
N SER A 918 25.61 19.25 -23.79
CA SER A 918 24.88 20.20 -24.63
C SER A 918 25.67 21.50 -24.77
N PRO A 919 26.88 21.47 -25.37
CA PRO A 919 27.82 22.58 -25.32
C PRO A 919 27.22 23.82 -25.99
N LEU A 920 26.56 23.67 -27.15
CA LEU A 920 25.90 24.77 -27.87
C LEU A 920 24.79 25.49 -27.07
N VAL A 921 24.20 24.82 -26.08
CA VAL A 921 23.14 25.40 -25.21
C VAL A 921 23.75 26.22 -24.08
N PHE A 922 24.87 25.75 -23.52
CA PHE A 922 25.49 26.34 -22.33
C PHE A 922 26.76 27.16 -22.62
N SER A 923 27.29 27.12 -23.84
CA SER A 923 28.38 27.98 -24.32
C SER A 923 27.81 29.29 -24.90
N ALA A 924 27.49 30.26 -24.04
CA ALA A 924 27.22 31.60 -24.52
C ALA A 924 28.50 32.21 -25.13
N PRO A 925 28.50 32.65 -26.41
CA PRO A 925 29.64 33.35 -26.97
C PRO A 925 29.76 34.72 -26.29
N ASN A 926 30.94 35.03 -25.78
CA ASN A 926 31.24 36.26 -25.05
C ASN A 926 31.35 37.48 -26.00
N LYS A 927 30.32 37.71 -26.82
CA LYS A 927 30.20 38.89 -27.69
C LYS A 927 29.48 40.00 -26.93
N LYS A 928 30.29 40.85 -26.29
CA LYS A 928 29.94 42.24 -26.00
C LYS A 928 29.35 42.87 -27.27
N ARG A 929 28.03 43.01 -27.36
CA ARG A 929 27.41 43.95 -28.31
C ARG A 929 27.75 45.35 -27.81
N LYS A 930 28.85 45.90 -28.33
CA LYS A 930 29.15 47.33 -28.24
C LYS A 930 28.26 48.05 -29.27
N LYS A 931 27.41 48.94 -28.74
CA LYS A 931 26.39 49.80 -29.37
C LYS A 931 24.98 49.23 -29.24
#